data_AF-A0A418DQN6-F1
#
_entry.id   AF-A0A418DQN6-F1
#
_cell.length_a   1.000
_cell.length_b   1.000
_cell.length_c   1.000
_cell.angle_alpha   90.00
_cell.angle_beta   90.00
_cell.angle_gamma   90.00
#
_symmetry.space_group_name_H-M   'P 1'
#
loop_
_entity.id
_entity.type
_entity.pdbx_description
1 polymer ?
#
loop_
_entity_poly.entity_id
_entity_poly.type
_entity_poly.pdbx_seq_one_letter_code
_entity_poly.pdbx_strand_id
1 'polypeptide(L)'
;MLFLYKGDSFTDFASFLQATHQLQTVSTEPRHILADLLPPAMIDQLDLLSPAEFSALFCSADHVASPRVIWNPTMRHMLWRNCLAHLDDHRATLQQDVATPYEYHPMAPVVYHEHLDHELYCHGYYLRQLCNSTEVIKDPVPFLTSLHDAWTAEVHRVAVGVSRDQAKATLELVVDDGNCDDVRDAYKRLGKPICPEQALADPDKLHRFERIQVAFAVLTSPRESLLTSGYDAVNLELLLRAQIYIVTTCAPALASSKLDAFPLLLDFLATHCTTDRLAVPPLTSHAEQLHLSLLATRLLRLSCAVSVQNIPWLLAQGNCGVVDDALQYVVTRMIDDNDPTDEATYIDTALELMQTVASLAGTSAGRQWIATTASHVLHNIWRILWYYHSFTSPPTDALFVLVRHTLEGSFTLCRMCDDATKDAPLPEQIAQNGGILWHLLDLWYAFDSAVDEQALARRLEPTVLFTEGGTTLHDDVGGHVQTLLATLSVRVFVAANKSNVTIQAVCHTLLSPNLYFQSTNPSAFKFLHLFHRDTMSHRLIWTSQMRSELKAFLAPLVNTAPASTPSSVAQLGRSFRFSALKEHAIVDDIYLEPLHTTLSSSSFTANSVDVVRQLGLPSSFYTAAALFIRTGRLPPAAHGVVGWGITPDVELRFRELSLGILAALVPWATAQVEAGFMGGAAKSAHTGLVTLLNWVLPPEHKFMQTHPSLKEGVAALPRDGTVAFATFQRHSLTILHALAATKSFGDSLVESKVGLSVLMHAALMEDQHSGGLLETVGRLCASSHNVARYVTTSIWMYHLLIWAFPTPSVSGKSADTSGMIMDADCDYTPSMQIPAMKILSILGNPTSLVLEDTINVMVRFLPVSLIYELVNRPQNVATILS
;
A
#
# COMPACT_ATOMS: atom_id res chain seq x y z
N MET A 1 18.46 -22.24 66.52
CA MET A 1 19.90 -22.49 66.79
C MET A 1 20.71 -22.84 65.55
N LEU A 2 20.19 -23.59 64.56
CA LEU A 2 20.93 -23.97 63.34
C LEU A 2 21.50 -22.78 62.55
N PHE A 3 20.70 -21.74 62.33
CA PHE A 3 21.14 -20.50 61.67
C PHE A 3 22.16 -19.68 62.48
N LEU A 4 22.44 -20.09 63.72
CA LEU A 4 23.55 -19.56 64.53
C LEU A 4 24.86 -20.34 64.34
N TYR A 5 25.01 -21.08 63.25
CA TYR A 5 26.29 -21.66 62.85
C TYR A 5 27.11 -20.72 61.95
N LYS A 6 28.33 -20.36 62.39
CA LYS A 6 29.27 -19.48 61.66
C LYS A 6 30.29 -20.22 60.81
N GLY A 7 30.38 -21.54 60.93
CA GLY A 7 31.33 -22.31 60.13
C GLY A 7 30.82 -22.58 58.72
N ASP A 8 31.64 -23.31 57.97
CA ASP A 8 31.40 -23.61 56.55
C ASP A 8 30.82 -25.02 56.33
N SER A 9 30.87 -25.89 57.35
CA SER A 9 30.30 -27.23 57.31
C SER A 9 28.81 -27.20 57.69
N PHE A 10 27.95 -26.88 56.72
CA PHE A 10 26.50 -26.74 56.92
C PHE A 10 25.70 -27.90 56.29
N THR A 11 26.35 -28.91 55.70
CA THR A 11 25.71 -30.01 54.97
C THR A 11 24.68 -30.80 55.79
N ASP A 12 24.99 -31.16 57.03
CA ASP A 12 24.06 -31.91 57.89
C ASP A 12 22.85 -31.05 58.26
N PHE A 13 23.08 -29.75 58.46
CA PHE A 13 22.01 -28.79 58.72
C PHE A 13 21.14 -28.56 57.49
N ALA A 14 21.73 -28.49 56.29
CA ALA A 14 20.99 -28.44 55.03
C ALA A 14 20.09 -29.68 54.86
N SER A 15 20.59 -30.88 55.17
CA SER A 15 19.82 -32.13 55.14
C SER A 15 18.64 -32.08 56.12
N PHE A 16 18.87 -31.57 57.33
CA PHE A 16 17.81 -31.39 58.33
C PHE A 16 16.78 -30.34 57.90
N LEU A 17 17.20 -29.22 57.30
CA LEU A 17 16.30 -28.19 56.79
C LEU A 17 15.44 -28.72 55.65
N GLN A 18 16.01 -29.49 54.73
CA GLN A 18 15.27 -30.13 53.64
C GLN A 18 14.21 -31.10 54.19
N ALA A 19 14.57 -31.97 55.15
CA ALA A 19 13.61 -32.85 55.81
C ALA A 19 12.52 -32.08 56.57
N THR A 20 12.89 -30.95 57.20
CA THR A 20 11.93 -30.07 57.89
C THR A 20 10.95 -29.45 56.90
N HIS A 21 11.44 -28.96 55.75
CA HIS A 21 10.59 -28.40 54.70
C HIS A 21 9.59 -29.43 54.17
N GLN A 22 10.05 -30.66 53.87
CA GLN A 22 9.20 -31.76 53.41
C GLN A 22 8.11 -32.15 54.43
N LEU A 23 8.42 -32.09 55.72
CA LEU A 23 7.42 -32.31 56.77
C LEU A 23 6.39 -31.16 56.83
N GLN A 24 6.84 -29.91 56.65
CA GLN A 24 5.97 -28.73 56.64
C GLN A 24 5.05 -28.67 55.42
N THR A 25 5.41 -29.28 54.30
CA THR A 25 4.57 -29.30 53.09
C THR A 25 3.53 -30.43 53.10
N VAL A 26 3.79 -31.53 53.81
CA VAL A 26 2.88 -32.69 53.90
C VAL A 26 1.92 -32.58 55.10
N SER A 27 2.30 -31.86 56.15
CA SER A 27 1.48 -31.70 57.35
C SER A 27 0.19 -30.90 57.06
N THR A 28 -0.92 -31.35 57.67
CA THR A 28 -2.20 -30.62 57.66
C THR A 28 -2.25 -29.50 58.70
N GLU A 29 -1.23 -29.41 59.58
CA GLU A 29 -1.06 -28.31 60.52
C GLU A 29 -0.11 -27.23 59.93
N PRO A 30 -0.54 -25.96 59.84
CA PRO A 30 -0.17 -25.06 58.75
C PRO A 30 1.01 -24.13 59.08
N ARG A 31 2.10 -24.62 59.69
CA ARG A 31 3.24 -23.74 60.04
C ARG A 31 4.46 -23.95 59.15
N HIS A 32 4.56 -23.10 58.13
CA HIS A 32 5.73 -22.97 57.27
C HIS A 32 6.80 -22.07 57.90
N ILE A 33 7.39 -22.49 59.03
CA ILE A 33 8.38 -21.71 59.78
C ILE A 33 9.59 -21.32 58.89
N LEU A 34 9.96 -22.17 57.93
CA LEU A 34 11.06 -21.84 57.01
C LEU A 34 10.70 -20.71 56.05
N ALA A 35 9.42 -20.53 55.70
CA ALA A 35 8.94 -19.42 54.86
C ALA A 35 8.98 -18.07 55.59
N ASP A 36 8.88 -18.08 56.92
CA ASP A 36 9.06 -16.87 57.73
C ASP A 36 10.54 -16.49 57.89
N LEU A 37 11.47 -17.43 57.64
CA LEU A 37 12.90 -17.23 57.91
C LEU A 37 13.74 -17.08 56.65
N LEU A 38 13.40 -17.78 55.56
CA LEU A 38 14.17 -17.81 54.33
C LEU A 38 13.34 -17.25 53.17
N PRO A 39 13.97 -16.55 52.20
CA PRO A 39 13.28 -16.15 50.99
C PRO A 39 12.75 -17.37 50.22
N PRO A 40 11.63 -17.26 49.49
CA PRO A 40 11.05 -18.35 48.71
C PRO A 40 12.07 -19.05 47.80
N ALA A 41 12.96 -18.30 47.16
CA ALA A 41 14.02 -18.85 46.32
C ALA A 41 14.97 -19.82 47.06
N MET A 42 15.30 -19.53 48.32
CA MET A 42 16.15 -20.42 49.12
C MET A 42 15.41 -21.70 49.53
N ILE A 43 14.07 -21.64 49.65
CA ILE A 43 13.24 -22.81 49.90
C ILE A 43 13.20 -23.70 48.66
N ASP A 44 12.99 -23.12 47.48
CA ASP A 44 13.05 -23.88 46.22
C ASP A 44 14.45 -24.50 46.01
N GLN A 45 15.53 -23.79 46.37
CA GLN A 45 16.89 -24.36 46.32
C GLN A 45 17.10 -25.51 47.32
N LEU A 46 16.39 -25.56 48.45
CA LEU A 46 16.45 -26.71 49.37
C LEU A 46 15.89 -27.98 48.73
N ASP A 47 14.90 -27.87 47.84
CA ASP A 47 14.32 -29.01 47.14
C ASP A 47 15.12 -29.39 45.88
N LEU A 48 15.69 -28.40 45.19
CA LEU A 48 16.39 -28.61 43.91
C LEU A 48 17.84 -29.06 44.08
N LEU A 49 18.56 -28.54 45.07
CA LEU A 49 20.00 -28.79 45.24
C LEU A 49 20.25 -29.97 46.19
N SER A 50 21.39 -30.63 46.03
CA SER A 50 21.86 -31.57 47.06
C SER A 50 22.25 -30.81 48.34
N PRO A 51 22.22 -31.46 49.53
CA PRO A 51 22.60 -30.80 50.78
C PRO A 51 24.01 -30.18 50.77
N ALA A 52 24.94 -30.75 50.01
CA ALA A 52 26.29 -30.22 49.84
C ALA A 52 26.31 -28.94 48.98
N GLU A 53 25.57 -28.92 47.88
CA GLU A 53 25.44 -27.75 47.00
C GLU A 53 24.70 -26.61 47.71
N PHE A 54 23.62 -26.94 48.43
CA PHE A 54 22.91 -25.95 49.25
C PHE A 54 23.81 -25.39 50.35
N SER A 55 24.60 -26.24 51.04
CA SER A 55 25.58 -25.78 52.03
C SER A 55 26.58 -24.80 51.42
N ALA A 56 27.07 -25.07 50.21
CA ALA A 56 27.98 -24.17 49.52
C ALA A 56 27.31 -22.83 49.15
N LEU A 57 26.06 -22.86 48.67
CA LEU A 57 25.27 -21.66 48.37
C LEU A 57 24.98 -20.85 49.63
N PHE A 58 24.46 -21.49 50.68
CA PHE A 58 24.10 -20.85 51.95
C PHE A 58 25.31 -20.22 52.63
N CYS A 59 26.46 -20.89 52.59
CA CYS A 59 27.70 -20.44 53.19
C CYS A 59 28.61 -19.59 52.28
N SER A 60 28.18 -19.29 51.05
CA SER A 60 28.98 -18.54 50.08
C SER A 60 29.48 -17.21 50.65
N ALA A 61 30.77 -16.93 50.47
CA ALA A 61 31.37 -15.64 50.76
C ALA A 61 31.10 -14.61 49.66
N ASP A 62 30.77 -15.08 48.45
CA ASP A 62 30.48 -14.24 47.30
C ASP A 62 28.98 -13.89 47.24
N HIS A 63 28.67 -12.72 46.68
CA HIS A 63 27.30 -12.32 46.38
C HIS A 63 26.77 -13.14 45.19
N VAL A 64 25.86 -14.07 45.47
CA VAL A 64 25.22 -14.89 44.45
C VAL A 64 23.92 -14.22 44.03
N ALA A 65 23.93 -13.58 42.86
CA ALA A 65 22.73 -13.06 42.21
C ALA A 65 22.55 -13.75 40.86
N SER A 66 21.53 -14.59 40.78
CA SER A 66 21.10 -15.29 39.57
C SER A 66 19.59 -15.18 39.45
N PRO A 67 19.00 -15.48 38.27
CA PRO A 67 17.56 -15.54 38.14
C PRO A 67 16.90 -16.51 39.12
N ARG A 68 17.59 -17.57 39.55
CA ARG A 68 17.04 -18.60 40.45
C ARG A 68 17.15 -18.24 41.93
N VAL A 69 18.20 -17.53 42.30
CA VAL A 69 18.49 -17.21 43.71
C VAL A 69 19.30 -15.93 43.83
N ILE A 70 18.91 -15.10 44.79
CA ILE A 70 19.65 -13.96 45.29
C ILE A 70 19.96 -14.28 46.76
N TRP A 71 21.24 -14.52 47.05
CA TRP A 71 21.71 -14.80 48.39
C TRP A 71 23.13 -14.25 48.58
N ASN A 72 23.36 -13.61 49.72
CA ASN A 72 24.65 -12.98 49.99
C ASN A 72 24.99 -13.00 51.50
N PRO A 73 26.25 -12.70 51.86
CA PRO A 73 26.67 -12.69 53.27
C PRO A 73 25.86 -11.73 54.15
N THR A 74 25.38 -10.60 53.62
CA THR A 74 24.54 -9.64 54.35
C THR A 74 23.18 -10.21 54.68
N MET A 75 22.52 -10.90 53.73
CA MET A 75 21.26 -11.62 53.96
C MET A 75 21.43 -12.73 54.98
N ARG A 76 22.51 -13.52 54.88
CA ARG A 76 22.85 -14.54 55.87
C ARG A 76 23.07 -13.91 57.25
N HIS A 77 23.77 -12.78 57.32
CA HIS A 77 24.02 -12.06 58.56
C HIS A 77 22.73 -11.48 59.17
N MET A 78 21.80 -11.02 58.33
CA MET A 78 20.49 -10.54 58.77
C MET A 78 19.66 -11.66 59.39
N LEU A 79 19.61 -12.84 58.74
CA LEU A 79 19.00 -14.05 59.31
C LEU A 79 19.63 -14.42 60.65
N TRP A 80 20.96 -14.46 60.69
CA TRP A 80 21.74 -14.71 61.90
C TRP A 80 21.35 -13.75 63.03
N ARG A 81 21.33 -12.44 62.75
CA ARG A 81 21.05 -11.38 63.72
C ARG A 81 19.64 -11.54 64.28
N ASN A 82 18.66 -11.79 63.42
CA ASN A 82 17.26 -11.93 63.82
C ASN A 82 17.04 -13.20 64.66
N CYS A 83 17.68 -14.32 64.31
CA CYS A 83 17.65 -15.54 65.12
C CYS A 83 18.35 -15.35 66.48
N LEU A 84 19.44 -14.58 66.54
CA LEU A 84 20.16 -14.29 67.79
C LEU A 84 19.30 -13.43 68.72
N ALA A 85 18.73 -12.33 68.20
CA ALA A 85 17.84 -11.43 68.94
C ALA A 85 16.61 -12.15 69.51
N HIS A 86 16.09 -13.14 68.79
CA HIS A 86 15.01 -13.99 69.28
C HIS A 86 15.42 -14.77 70.53
N LEU A 87 16.63 -15.34 70.54
CA LEU A 87 17.16 -16.17 71.62
C LEU A 87 17.78 -15.39 72.79
N ASP A 88 18.02 -14.09 72.66
CA ASP A 88 18.75 -13.30 73.67
C ASP A 88 18.07 -13.30 75.05
N ASP A 89 16.73 -13.27 75.13
CA ASP A 89 15.99 -13.38 76.40
C ASP A 89 16.31 -14.70 77.12
N HIS A 90 16.28 -15.80 76.38
CA HIS A 90 16.57 -17.12 76.94
C HIS A 90 18.03 -17.24 77.31
N ARG A 91 18.94 -16.69 76.48
CA ARG A 91 20.37 -16.63 76.77
C ARG A 91 20.65 -15.85 78.06
N ALA A 92 19.99 -14.72 78.28
CA ALA A 92 20.12 -13.94 79.51
C ALA A 92 19.58 -14.72 80.73
N THR A 93 18.50 -15.49 80.54
CA THR A 93 17.92 -16.34 81.60
C THR A 93 18.83 -17.51 81.93
N LEU A 94 19.44 -18.16 80.92
CA LEU A 94 20.41 -19.25 81.10
C LEU A 94 21.68 -18.81 81.84
N GLN A 95 22.08 -17.54 81.72
CA GLN A 95 23.19 -16.99 82.51
C GLN A 95 22.86 -16.90 84.01
N GLN A 96 21.58 -16.81 84.35
CA GLN A 96 21.09 -16.78 85.73
C GLN A 96 20.78 -18.19 86.26
N ASP A 97 20.12 -19.02 85.44
CA ASP A 97 19.77 -20.40 85.75
C ASP A 97 19.95 -21.32 84.53
N VAL A 98 20.99 -22.14 84.59
CA VAL A 98 21.41 -23.08 83.54
C VAL A 98 20.41 -24.22 83.32
N ALA A 99 19.52 -24.49 84.30
CA ALA A 99 18.50 -25.53 84.20
C ALA A 99 17.19 -25.04 83.55
N THR A 100 17.08 -23.75 83.22
CA THR A 100 15.86 -23.18 82.65
C THR A 100 15.55 -23.81 81.28
N PRO A 101 14.36 -24.43 81.08
CA PRO A 101 13.99 -24.95 79.77
C PRO A 101 13.71 -23.83 78.77
N TYR A 102 13.97 -24.07 77.49
CA TYR A 102 13.58 -23.13 76.43
C TYR A 102 12.09 -23.20 76.19
N GLU A 103 11.41 -22.06 76.32
CA GLU A 103 10.00 -21.90 75.95
C GLU A 103 9.92 -21.15 74.62
N TYR A 104 9.38 -21.80 73.59
CA TYR A 104 9.22 -21.18 72.29
C TYR A 104 8.15 -20.08 72.33
N HIS A 105 8.45 -18.97 71.68
CA HIS A 105 7.48 -17.93 71.37
C HIS A 105 7.58 -17.58 69.88
N PRO A 106 6.55 -16.96 69.28
CA PRO A 106 6.54 -16.65 67.86
C PRO A 106 7.74 -15.79 67.47
N MET A 107 8.45 -16.19 66.42
CA MET A 107 9.50 -15.37 65.81
C MET A 107 8.88 -14.45 64.78
N ALA A 108 9.31 -13.20 64.74
CA ALA A 108 8.94 -12.28 63.69
C ALA A 108 9.56 -12.74 62.36
N PRO A 109 8.83 -12.68 61.23
CA PRO A 109 9.38 -12.98 59.93
C PRO A 109 10.64 -12.15 59.62
N VAL A 110 11.58 -12.74 58.90
CA VAL A 110 12.80 -12.08 58.45
C VAL A 110 12.51 -11.36 57.13
N VAL A 111 12.77 -10.05 57.12
CA VAL A 111 12.44 -9.16 56.01
C VAL A 111 13.72 -8.71 55.32
N TYR A 112 13.83 -8.97 54.01
CA TYR A 112 15.06 -8.84 53.21
C TYR A 112 15.05 -7.65 52.24
N HIS A 113 14.49 -6.53 52.68
CA HIS A 113 14.17 -5.38 51.82
C HIS A 113 15.34 -4.81 51.03
N GLU A 114 16.50 -4.67 51.68
CA GLU A 114 17.73 -4.12 51.07
C GLU A 114 18.14 -4.81 49.75
N HIS A 115 17.71 -6.06 49.55
CA HIS A 115 18.06 -6.84 48.36
C HIS A 115 16.87 -7.27 47.52
N LEU A 116 15.68 -7.43 48.11
CA LEU A 116 14.52 -8.03 47.45
C LEU A 116 13.36 -7.07 47.20
N ASP A 117 13.44 -5.79 47.61
CA ASP A 117 12.33 -4.83 47.46
C ASP A 117 11.85 -4.73 46.02
N HIS A 118 12.78 -4.66 45.06
CA HIS A 118 12.45 -4.48 43.65
C HIS A 118 12.51 -5.79 42.86
N GLU A 119 12.31 -6.92 43.53
CA GLU A 119 12.29 -8.25 42.93
C GLU A 119 10.94 -8.92 43.18
N LEU A 120 10.44 -9.61 42.16
CA LEU A 120 9.25 -10.45 42.27
C LEU A 120 9.67 -11.90 41.99
N TYR A 121 9.39 -12.80 42.93
CA TYR A 121 9.67 -14.22 42.76
C TYR A 121 8.44 -14.94 42.19
N CYS A 122 8.58 -15.55 41.01
CA CYS A 122 7.50 -16.28 40.35
C CYS A 122 8.06 -17.50 39.61
N HIS A 123 7.41 -18.67 39.78
CA HIS A 123 7.75 -19.92 39.09
C HIS A 123 9.23 -20.31 39.14
N GLY A 124 9.88 -20.11 40.30
CA GLY A 124 11.29 -20.45 40.48
C GLY A 124 12.28 -19.34 40.08
N TYR A 125 11.81 -18.16 39.67
CA TYR A 125 12.64 -17.07 39.16
C TYR A 125 12.36 -15.72 39.81
N TYR A 126 13.43 -14.98 40.10
CA TYR A 126 13.40 -13.53 40.31
C TYR A 126 13.30 -12.82 38.98
N LEU A 127 12.15 -12.19 38.73
CA LEU A 127 11.79 -11.69 37.41
C LEU A 127 12.72 -10.58 36.91
N ARG A 128 13.22 -9.69 37.77
CA ARG A 128 14.11 -8.61 37.33
C ARG A 128 15.48 -9.16 36.93
N GLN A 129 16.00 -10.12 37.67
CA GLN A 129 17.23 -10.84 37.28
C GLN A 129 17.04 -11.62 35.99
N LEU A 130 15.91 -12.34 35.86
CA LEU A 130 15.58 -13.11 34.67
C LEU A 130 15.57 -12.23 33.41
N CYS A 131 14.90 -11.08 33.48
CA CYS A 131 14.79 -10.14 32.35
C CYS A 131 16.14 -9.58 31.88
N ASN A 132 17.18 -9.64 32.72
CA ASN A 132 18.55 -9.19 32.40
C ASN A 132 19.51 -10.35 32.12
N SER A 133 19.00 -11.59 32.12
CA SER A 133 19.81 -12.80 31.99
C SER A 133 19.68 -13.45 30.61
N THR A 134 20.58 -14.37 30.33
CA THR A 134 20.54 -15.26 29.16
C THR A 134 20.16 -16.69 29.56
N GLU A 135 19.45 -16.87 30.68
CA GLU A 135 19.08 -18.19 31.16
C GLU A 135 18.02 -18.83 30.26
N VAL A 136 18.23 -20.10 29.90
CA VAL A 136 17.27 -20.85 29.07
C VAL A 136 16.12 -21.34 29.94
N ILE A 137 14.91 -20.90 29.61
CA ILE A 137 13.67 -21.36 30.25
C ILE A 137 13.31 -22.75 29.73
N LYS A 138 13.15 -23.71 30.64
CA LYS A 138 12.85 -25.11 30.30
C LYS A 138 11.37 -25.35 29.99
N ASP A 139 10.48 -24.82 30.83
CA ASP A 139 9.03 -25.05 30.77
C ASP A 139 8.27 -23.72 30.60
N PRO A 140 8.20 -23.16 29.37
CA PRO A 140 7.67 -21.81 29.14
C PRO A 140 6.16 -21.71 29.33
N VAL A 141 5.39 -22.78 29.05
CA VAL A 141 3.91 -22.75 29.19
C VAL A 141 3.47 -22.68 30.66
N PRO A 142 3.92 -23.58 31.57
CA PRO A 142 3.60 -23.47 33.00
C PRO A 142 4.06 -22.16 33.63
N PHE A 143 5.19 -21.62 33.15
CA PHE A 143 5.68 -20.33 33.61
C PHE A 143 4.75 -19.19 33.18
N LEU A 144 4.31 -19.13 31.93
CA LEU A 144 3.33 -18.14 31.49
C LEU A 144 2.02 -18.23 32.28
N THR A 145 1.55 -19.43 32.61
CA THR A 145 0.38 -19.61 33.49
C THR A 145 0.63 -19.03 34.89
N SER A 146 1.81 -19.28 35.47
CA SER A 146 2.16 -18.74 36.79
C SER A 146 2.27 -17.21 36.78
N LEU A 147 2.77 -16.62 35.69
CA LEU A 147 2.80 -15.17 35.50
C LEU A 147 1.39 -14.58 35.32
N HIS A 148 0.51 -15.28 34.62
CA HIS A 148 -0.89 -14.92 34.50
C HIS A 148 -1.61 -14.93 35.86
N ASP A 149 -1.38 -15.98 36.67
CA ASP A 149 -1.95 -16.09 38.01
C ASP A 149 -1.42 -14.98 38.94
N ALA A 150 -0.12 -14.68 38.87
CA ALA A 150 0.50 -13.60 39.62
C ALA A 150 -0.05 -12.22 39.21
N TRP A 151 -0.24 -11.98 37.91
CA TRP A 151 -0.88 -10.76 37.42
C TRP A 151 -2.33 -10.66 37.89
N THR A 152 -3.09 -11.76 37.83
CA THR A 152 -4.46 -11.82 38.33
C THR A 152 -4.51 -11.48 39.82
N ALA A 153 -3.59 -12.02 40.62
CA ALA A 153 -3.49 -11.74 42.05
C ALA A 153 -3.16 -10.26 42.35
N GLU A 154 -2.27 -9.63 41.56
CA GLU A 154 -1.95 -8.21 41.67
C GLU A 154 -3.16 -7.32 41.38
N VAL A 155 -3.90 -7.58 40.29
CA VAL A 155 -5.06 -6.76 39.90
C VAL A 155 -6.21 -6.89 40.89
N HIS A 156 -6.44 -8.10 41.41
CA HIS A 156 -7.51 -8.37 42.37
C HIS A 156 -7.08 -8.15 43.83
N ARG A 157 -5.89 -7.59 44.07
CA ARG A 157 -5.42 -7.31 45.43
C ARG A 157 -6.38 -6.34 46.12
N VAL A 158 -6.82 -6.73 47.31
CA VAL A 158 -7.68 -5.91 48.18
C VAL A 158 -6.81 -5.04 49.06
N ALA A 159 -7.23 -3.79 49.28
CA ALA A 159 -6.54 -2.89 50.20
C ALA A 159 -6.48 -3.49 51.60
N VAL A 160 -5.32 -3.42 52.24
CA VAL A 160 -5.15 -3.80 53.63
C VAL A 160 -5.91 -2.78 54.48
N GLY A 161 -7.00 -3.20 55.13
CA GLY A 161 -7.89 -2.32 55.90
C GLY A 161 -7.27 -1.73 57.18
N VAL A 162 -5.95 -1.82 57.35
CA VAL A 162 -5.19 -1.33 58.49
C VAL A 162 -4.18 -0.30 57.97
N SER A 163 -4.36 0.96 58.37
CA SER A 163 -3.39 2.03 58.07
C SER A 163 -2.09 1.83 58.85
N ARG A 164 -0.99 2.44 58.39
CA ARG A 164 0.29 2.43 59.12
C ARG A 164 0.13 2.94 60.56
N ASP A 165 -0.68 3.97 60.79
CA ASP A 165 -0.93 4.50 62.14
C ASP A 165 -1.70 3.52 63.03
N GLN A 166 -2.71 2.82 62.46
CA GLN A 166 -3.43 1.77 63.18
C GLN A 166 -2.54 0.56 63.46
N ALA A 167 -1.61 0.23 62.56
CA ALA A 167 -0.63 -0.83 62.76
C ALA A 167 0.36 -0.46 63.88
N LYS A 168 0.87 0.79 63.90
CA LYS A 168 1.70 1.32 65.00
C LYS A 168 0.95 1.25 66.34
N ALA A 169 -0.32 1.65 66.37
CA ALA A 169 -1.16 1.57 67.55
C ALA A 169 -1.38 0.11 68.01
N THR A 170 -1.54 -0.83 67.08
CA THR A 170 -1.69 -2.26 67.37
C THR A 170 -0.41 -2.86 67.95
N LEU A 171 0.76 -2.40 67.53
CA LEU A 171 2.05 -2.81 68.09
C LEU A 171 2.51 -1.97 69.30
N GLU A 172 1.69 -1.03 69.78
CA GLU A 172 2.01 -0.13 70.89
C GLU A 172 3.35 0.63 70.69
N LEU A 173 3.60 1.08 69.46
CA LEU A 173 4.76 1.88 69.09
C LEU A 173 4.47 3.38 69.33
N VAL A 174 5.38 4.07 70.02
CA VAL A 174 5.20 5.46 70.48
C VAL A 174 5.87 6.48 69.54
N VAL A 175 6.75 6.02 68.64
CA VAL A 175 7.59 6.87 67.79
C VAL A 175 7.14 6.77 66.33
N ASP A 176 7.14 7.91 65.62
CA ASP A 176 6.76 7.96 64.20
C ASP A 176 7.77 7.23 63.29
N ASP A 177 9.04 7.14 63.67
CA ASP A 177 10.11 6.44 62.96
C ASP A 177 10.60 5.19 63.72
N GLY A 178 9.71 4.22 63.93
CA GLY A 178 10.13 2.92 64.46
C GLY A 178 11.05 2.22 63.46
N ASN A 179 12.32 2.00 63.81
CA ASN A 179 13.23 1.18 63.01
C ASN A 179 12.65 -0.26 62.92
N CYS A 180 13.02 -1.03 61.89
CA CYS A 180 12.62 -2.43 61.74
C CYS A 180 12.93 -3.29 62.99
N ASP A 181 13.93 -2.91 63.77
CA ASP A 181 14.26 -3.57 65.04
C ASP A 181 13.22 -3.26 66.13
N ASP A 182 12.71 -2.03 66.23
CA ASP A 182 11.67 -1.65 67.21
C ASP A 182 10.34 -2.36 66.91
N VAL A 183 9.98 -2.46 65.62
CA VAL A 183 8.79 -3.19 65.15
C VAL A 183 8.91 -4.69 65.52
N ARG A 184 10.12 -5.26 65.41
CA ARG A 184 10.39 -6.66 65.76
C ARG A 184 10.33 -6.90 67.27
N ASP A 185 10.87 -6.00 68.06
CA ASP A 185 10.82 -6.09 69.52
C ASP A 185 9.39 -5.96 70.04
N ALA A 186 8.59 -5.07 69.45
CA ALA A 186 7.17 -4.96 69.74
C ALA A 186 6.40 -6.25 69.37
N TYR A 187 6.66 -6.82 68.18
CA TYR A 187 6.10 -8.11 67.78
C TYR A 187 6.45 -9.22 68.77
N LYS A 188 7.72 -9.32 69.20
CA LYS A 188 8.19 -10.30 70.18
C LYS A 188 7.48 -10.12 71.52
N ARG A 189 7.41 -8.88 72.03
CA ARG A 189 6.80 -8.53 73.32
C ARG A 189 5.32 -8.90 73.38
N LEU A 190 4.56 -8.55 72.33
CA LEU A 190 3.12 -8.80 72.26
C LEU A 190 2.77 -10.23 71.85
N GLY A 191 3.62 -10.87 71.03
CA GLY A 191 3.42 -12.25 70.58
C GLY A 191 3.73 -13.30 71.64
N LYS A 192 4.67 -13.05 72.57
CA LYS A 192 5.06 -13.99 73.63
C LYS A 192 3.90 -14.48 74.51
N PRO A 193 3.01 -13.62 75.07
CA PRO A 193 1.86 -14.09 75.86
C PRO A 193 0.73 -14.70 75.03
N ILE A 194 0.78 -14.58 73.69
CA ILE A 194 -0.28 -15.00 72.76
C ILE A 194 0.28 -16.04 71.78
N CYS A 195 1.20 -16.89 72.23
CA CYS A 195 1.82 -17.91 71.39
C CYS A 195 0.74 -18.87 70.83
N PRO A 196 0.57 -18.98 69.50
CA PRO A 196 -0.50 -19.79 68.92
C PRO A 196 -0.42 -21.27 69.30
N GLU A 197 0.79 -21.80 69.51
CA GLU A 197 1.02 -23.20 69.92
C GLU A 197 0.46 -23.53 71.30
N GLN A 198 0.39 -22.52 72.17
CA GLN A 198 -0.17 -22.66 73.52
C GLN A 198 -1.66 -22.30 73.57
N ALA A 199 -2.21 -21.75 72.47
CA ALA A 199 -3.52 -21.10 72.41
C ALA A 199 -4.47 -21.68 71.33
N LEU A 200 -4.17 -22.86 70.78
CA LEU A 200 -5.00 -23.54 69.75
C LEU A 200 -6.49 -23.70 70.14
N ALA A 201 -6.82 -23.69 71.43
CA ALA A 201 -8.20 -23.78 71.94
C ALA A 201 -8.85 -22.42 72.29
N ASP A 202 -8.17 -21.30 72.07
CA ASP A 202 -8.61 -19.95 72.43
C ASP A 202 -8.69 -19.05 71.18
N PRO A 203 -9.90 -18.91 70.58
CA PRO A 203 -10.10 -18.12 69.36
C PRO A 203 -9.71 -16.65 69.50
N ASP A 204 -9.86 -16.07 70.69
CA ASP A 204 -9.58 -14.66 70.93
C ASP A 204 -8.09 -14.37 70.90
N LYS A 205 -7.27 -15.31 71.40
CA LYS A 205 -5.80 -15.23 71.32
C LYS A 205 -5.33 -15.36 69.88
N LEU A 206 -5.88 -16.29 69.12
CA LEU A 206 -5.52 -16.47 67.70
C LEU A 206 -5.84 -15.20 66.90
N HIS A 207 -7.03 -14.62 67.06
CA HIS A 207 -7.41 -13.39 66.37
C HIS A 207 -6.53 -12.17 66.76
N ARG A 208 -6.12 -12.07 68.04
CA ARG A 208 -5.17 -11.04 68.46
C ARG A 208 -3.79 -11.23 67.82
N PHE A 209 -3.33 -12.47 67.72
CA PHE A 209 -2.07 -12.79 67.07
C PHE A 209 -2.11 -12.47 65.56
N GLU A 210 -3.21 -12.81 64.87
CA GLU A 210 -3.43 -12.42 63.47
C GLU A 210 -3.35 -10.90 63.27
N ARG A 211 -3.96 -10.11 64.18
CA ARG A 211 -3.84 -8.65 64.14
C ARG A 211 -2.41 -8.15 64.30
N ILE A 212 -1.62 -8.79 65.15
CA ILE A 212 -0.19 -8.49 65.35
C ILE A 212 0.59 -8.84 64.07
N GLN A 213 0.30 -9.97 63.43
CA GLN A 213 0.91 -10.36 62.16
C GLN A 213 0.59 -9.37 61.02
N VAL A 214 -0.67 -8.97 60.89
CA VAL A 214 -1.08 -7.97 59.89
C VAL A 214 -0.40 -6.63 60.17
N ALA A 215 -0.36 -6.18 61.43
CA ALA A 215 0.30 -4.93 61.80
C ALA A 215 1.81 -4.96 61.50
N PHE A 216 2.47 -6.09 61.78
CA PHE A 216 3.87 -6.30 61.41
C PHE A 216 4.05 -6.21 59.89
N ALA A 217 3.28 -6.96 59.11
CA ALA A 217 3.38 -6.96 57.65
C ALA A 217 3.14 -5.56 57.04
N VAL A 218 2.22 -4.77 57.58
CA VAL A 218 1.96 -3.38 57.14
C VAL A 218 3.16 -2.47 57.40
N LEU A 219 3.75 -2.55 58.59
CA LEU A 219 4.88 -1.70 58.99
C LEU A 219 6.19 -2.12 58.33
N THR A 220 6.33 -3.41 58.03
CA THR A 220 7.46 -3.94 57.28
C THR A 220 7.14 -4.09 55.79
N SER A 221 6.14 -3.41 55.23
CA SER A 221 5.90 -3.42 53.78
C SER A 221 6.90 -2.48 53.09
N PRO A 222 7.58 -2.90 52.00
CA PRO A 222 8.60 -2.09 51.36
C PRO A 222 8.02 -0.91 50.57
N ARG A 223 6.78 -1.05 50.09
CA ARG A 223 6.05 -0.02 49.36
C ARG A 223 4.63 0.12 49.88
N GLU A 224 4.09 1.33 49.82
CA GLU A 224 2.69 1.60 50.19
C GLU A 224 1.69 1.06 49.16
N SER A 225 2.07 1.00 47.89
CA SER A 225 1.29 0.42 46.79
C SER A 225 0.89 -1.04 47.02
N LEU A 226 1.74 -1.82 47.69
CA LEU A 226 1.46 -3.22 48.05
C LEU A 226 0.37 -3.36 49.13
N LEU A 227 0.07 -2.27 49.84
CA LEU A 227 -0.97 -2.21 50.86
C LEU A 227 -2.31 -1.69 50.31
N THR A 228 -2.29 -1.07 49.12
CA THR A 228 -3.47 -0.52 48.47
C THR A 228 -4.13 -1.54 47.54
N SER A 229 -5.40 -1.30 47.21
CA SER A 229 -6.14 -2.10 46.23
C SER A 229 -5.62 -1.88 44.82
N GLY A 230 -5.64 -2.94 44.02
CA GLY A 230 -5.07 -2.94 42.67
C GLY A 230 -3.57 -3.30 42.68
N TYR A 231 -2.91 -3.11 41.54
CA TYR A 231 -1.55 -3.58 41.32
C TYR A 231 -0.47 -2.61 41.84
N ASP A 232 0.73 -3.12 42.06
CA ASP A 232 1.94 -2.31 42.30
C ASP A 232 2.69 -2.10 40.98
N ALA A 233 3.07 -0.86 40.65
CA ALA A 233 3.65 -0.54 39.35
C ALA A 233 4.95 -1.30 39.07
N VAL A 234 5.80 -1.48 40.09
CA VAL A 234 7.06 -2.25 39.98
C VAL A 234 6.79 -3.72 39.73
N ASN A 235 5.88 -4.33 40.51
CA ASN A 235 5.52 -5.73 40.31
C ASN A 235 4.89 -5.97 38.93
N LEU A 236 3.98 -5.10 38.50
CA LEU A 236 3.33 -5.21 37.20
C LEU A 236 4.33 -5.04 36.04
N GLU A 237 5.28 -4.11 36.15
CA GLU A 237 6.35 -3.95 35.16
C GLU A 237 7.14 -5.26 35.01
N LEU A 238 7.54 -5.88 36.12
CA LEU A 238 8.29 -7.13 36.11
C LEU A 238 7.49 -8.28 35.49
N LEU A 239 6.19 -8.38 35.78
CA LEU A 239 5.30 -9.38 35.19
C LEU A 239 5.16 -9.19 33.68
N LEU A 240 4.96 -7.96 33.21
CA LEU A 240 4.86 -7.66 31.78
C LEU A 240 6.19 -7.91 31.05
N ARG A 241 7.31 -7.48 31.62
CA ARG A 241 8.65 -7.70 31.05
C ARG A 241 9.02 -9.18 31.00
N ALA A 242 8.69 -9.95 32.04
CA ALA A 242 8.92 -11.39 32.05
C ALA A 242 8.08 -12.10 30.97
N GLN A 243 6.80 -11.73 30.81
CA GLN A 243 5.96 -12.27 29.75
C GLN A 243 6.52 -11.92 28.36
N ILE A 244 6.93 -10.67 28.14
CA ILE A 244 7.60 -10.26 26.89
C ILE A 244 8.85 -11.11 26.66
N TYR A 245 9.73 -11.24 27.65
CA TYR A 245 10.96 -12.02 27.56
C TYR A 245 10.71 -13.49 27.18
N ILE A 246 9.68 -14.12 27.76
CA ILE A 246 9.32 -15.52 27.45
C ILE A 246 8.75 -15.63 26.04
N VAL A 247 7.86 -14.72 25.65
CA VAL A 247 7.23 -14.73 24.33
C VAL A 247 8.27 -14.56 23.22
N THR A 248 9.30 -13.74 23.43
CA THR A 248 10.39 -13.54 22.47
C THR A 248 11.38 -14.70 22.46
N THR A 249 11.90 -15.09 23.63
CA THR A 249 12.99 -16.08 23.75
C THR A 249 12.50 -17.51 23.49
N CYS A 250 11.23 -17.82 23.81
CA CYS A 250 10.64 -19.15 23.67
C CYS A 250 9.57 -19.23 22.58
N ALA A 251 9.58 -18.31 21.60
CA ALA A 251 8.59 -18.25 20.52
C ALA A 251 8.30 -19.61 19.83
N PRO A 252 9.31 -20.47 19.51
CA PRO A 252 9.03 -21.76 18.88
C PRO A 252 8.23 -22.73 19.76
N ALA A 253 8.44 -22.68 21.09
CA ALA A 253 7.72 -23.52 22.04
C ALA A 253 6.27 -23.05 22.27
N LEU A 254 6.00 -21.77 22.00
CA LEU A 254 4.70 -21.12 22.19
C LEU A 254 3.88 -21.00 20.91
N ALA A 255 4.41 -21.44 19.76
CA ALA A 255 3.74 -21.29 18.47
C ALA A 255 2.34 -21.95 18.41
N SER A 256 2.10 -22.98 19.24
CA SER A 256 0.83 -23.71 19.33
C SER A 256 -0.02 -23.37 20.57
N SER A 257 0.47 -22.54 21.49
CA SER A 257 -0.24 -22.18 22.71
C SER A 257 -1.08 -20.90 22.51
N LYS A 258 -2.12 -20.76 23.32
CA LYS A 258 -2.91 -19.54 23.42
C LYS A 258 -2.40 -18.70 24.58
N LEU A 259 -2.42 -17.39 24.42
CA LEU A 259 -2.18 -16.48 25.54
C LEU A 259 -3.48 -16.30 26.34
N ASP A 260 -3.51 -16.84 27.56
CA ASP A 260 -4.66 -16.71 28.47
C ASP A 260 -4.79 -15.30 29.09
N ALA A 261 -3.73 -14.49 28.99
CA ALA A 261 -3.70 -13.13 29.54
C ALA A 261 -4.43 -12.07 28.71
N PHE A 262 -5.01 -12.38 27.54
CA PHE A 262 -5.70 -11.36 26.73
C PHE A 262 -6.84 -10.63 27.46
N PRO A 263 -7.72 -11.27 28.26
CA PRO A 263 -8.74 -10.56 29.02
C PRO A 263 -8.13 -9.51 29.98
N LEU A 264 -7.12 -9.90 30.76
CA LEU A 264 -6.40 -8.98 31.66
C LEU A 264 -5.76 -7.83 30.90
N LEU A 265 -5.17 -8.12 29.74
CA LEU A 265 -4.50 -7.13 28.90
C LEU A 265 -5.49 -6.13 28.30
N LEU A 266 -6.63 -6.60 27.80
CA LEU A 266 -7.69 -5.75 27.26
C LEU A 266 -8.30 -4.87 28.36
N ASP A 267 -8.61 -5.43 29.53
CA ASP A 267 -9.14 -4.65 30.66
C ASP A 267 -8.11 -3.62 31.17
N PHE A 268 -6.83 -3.99 31.18
CA PHE A 268 -5.73 -3.07 31.48
C PHE A 268 -5.68 -1.91 30.49
N LEU A 269 -5.68 -2.17 29.17
CA LEU A 269 -5.66 -1.12 28.16
C LEU A 269 -6.93 -0.23 28.23
N ALA A 270 -8.09 -0.82 28.49
CA ALA A 270 -9.34 -0.09 28.68
C ALA A 270 -9.30 0.84 29.89
N THR A 271 -8.47 0.54 30.89
CA THR A 271 -8.29 1.36 32.09
C THR A 271 -7.24 2.46 31.87
N HIS A 272 -6.14 2.13 31.20
CA HIS A 272 -4.94 2.99 31.13
C HIS A 272 -4.87 3.86 29.87
N CYS A 273 -5.52 3.46 28.78
CA CYS A 273 -5.61 4.23 27.54
C CYS A 273 -6.91 5.03 27.47
N THR A 274 -7.21 5.80 28.53
CA THR A 274 -8.41 6.64 28.61
C THR A 274 -8.09 8.04 29.09
N THR A 275 -9.02 8.96 28.84
CA THR A 275 -8.92 10.33 29.34
C THR A 275 -9.28 10.44 30.82
N ASP A 276 -9.99 9.45 31.37
CA ASP A 276 -10.45 9.39 32.75
C ASP A 276 -9.50 8.56 33.62
N ARG A 277 -8.65 9.24 34.38
CA ARG A 277 -7.64 8.59 35.25
C ARG A 277 -8.21 8.02 36.55
N LEU A 278 -9.51 8.14 36.80
CA LEU A 278 -10.11 7.68 38.06
C LEU A 278 -10.01 6.16 38.26
N ALA A 279 -9.79 5.40 37.18
CA ALA A 279 -9.67 3.95 37.22
C ALA A 279 -8.23 3.42 37.38
N VAL A 280 -7.21 4.28 37.22
CA VAL A 280 -5.79 3.91 37.44
C VAL A 280 -5.51 3.90 38.95
N PRO A 281 -4.75 2.92 39.49
CA PRO A 281 -4.39 2.94 40.90
C PRO A 281 -3.73 4.27 41.32
N PRO A 282 -4.11 4.85 42.48
CA PRO A 282 -3.77 6.23 42.83
C PRO A 282 -2.28 6.48 43.07
N LEU A 283 -1.51 5.42 43.34
CA LEU A 283 -0.06 5.48 43.58
C LEU A 283 0.77 5.22 42.32
N THR A 284 0.12 5.08 41.15
CA THR A 284 0.81 4.98 39.86
C THR A 284 0.99 6.36 39.28
N SER A 285 2.25 6.77 39.07
CA SER A 285 2.57 8.05 38.43
C SER A 285 2.21 8.02 36.94
N HIS A 286 2.08 9.21 36.33
CA HIS A 286 1.81 9.34 34.89
C HIS A 286 2.87 8.65 34.01
N ALA A 287 4.15 8.82 34.35
CA ALA A 287 5.25 8.20 33.62
C ALA A 287 5.20 6.66 33.70
N GLU A 288 4.88 6.11 34.89
CA GLU A 288 4.68 4.66 35.06
C GLU A 288 3.48 4.16 34.28
N GLN A 289 2.35 4.89 34.28
CA GLN A 289 1.17 4.56 33.47
C GLN A 289 1.52 4.45 31.98
N LEU A 290 2.27 5.42 31.44
CA LEU A 290 2.68 5.40 30.03
C LEU A 290 3.61 4.23 29.73
N HIS A 291 4.62 4.00 30.56
CA HIS A 291 5.56 2.88 30.42
C HIS A 291 4.86 1.51 30.48
N LEU A 292 3.95 1.32 31.43
CA LEU A 292 3.17 0.08 31.56
C LEU A 292 2.22 -0.13 30.36
N SER A 293 1.63 0.96 29.84
CA SER A 293 0.80 0.90 28.62
C SER A 293 1.62 0.46 27.41
N LEU A 294 2.83 1.00 27.24
CA LEU A 294 3.76 0.58 26.19
C LEU A 294 4.11 -0.92 26.32
N LEU A 295 4.46 -1.38 27.52
CA LEU A 295 4.76 -2.80 27.75
C LEU A 295 3.55 -3.71 27.47
N ALA A 296 2.34 -3.29 27.85
CA ALA A 296 1.11 -4.05 27.57
C ALA A 296 0.84 -4.14 26.06
N THR A 297 0.94 -3.04 25.31
CA THR A 297 0.76 -3.06 23.85
C THR A 297 1.84 -3.87 23.13
N ARG A 298 3.08 -3.84 23.62
CA ARG A 298 4.18 -4.69 23.12
C ARG A 298 3.91 -6.17 23.36
N LEU A 299 3.44 -6.55 24.55
CA LEU A 299 3.06 -7.93 24.86
C LEU A 299 1.90 -8.40 23.95
N LEU A 300 0.91 -7.54 23.71
CA LEU A 300 -0.21 -7.81 22.80
C LEU A 300 0.30 -8.12 21.38
N ARG A 301 1.12 -7.23 20.82
CA ARG A 301 1.69 -7.40 19.48
C ARG A 301 2.50 -8.68 19.37
N LEU A 302 3.47 -8.88 20.27
CA LEU A 302 4.36 -10.03 20.24
C LEU A 302 3.59 -11.33 20.34
N SER A 303 2.59 -11.37 21.20
CA SER A 303 1.76 -12.55 21.37
C SER A 303 0.96 -12.87 20.10
N CYS A 304 0.44 -11.86 19.41
CA CYS A 304 -0.22 -12.06 18.10
C CYS A 304 0.75 -12.54 17.01
N ALA A 305 2.03 -12.15 17.08
CA ALA A 305 3.05 -12.56 16.12
C ALA A 305 3.57 -13.99 16.34
N VAL A 306 3.63 -14.44 17.60
CA VAL A 306 4.23 -15.74 17.97
C VAL A 306 3.34 -16.94 17.62
N SER A 307 2.01 -16.83 17.79
CA SER A 307 1.08 -17.93 17.49
C SER A 307 -0.04 -17.50 16.56
N VAL A 308 -0.27 -18.31 15.52
CA VAL A 308 -1.42 -18.17 14.61
C VAL A 308 -2.78 -18.35 15.31
N GLN A 309 -2.81 -18.98 16.48
CA GLN A 309 -4.03 -19.16 17.27
C GLN A 309 -4.42 -17.94 18.08
N ASN A 310 -3.46 -17.04 18.35
CA ASN A 310 -3.68 -15.89 19.22
C ASN A 310 -4.57 -14.82 18.59
N ILE A 311 -4.50 -14.61 17.27
CA ILE A 311 -5.38 -13.65 16.59
C ILE A 311 -6.87 -14.07 16.69
N PRO A 312 -7.27 -15.30 16.28
CA PRO A 312 -8.64 -15.76 16.49
C PRO A 312 -9.07 -15.73 17.96
N TRP A 313 -8.14 -16.03 18.88
CA TRP A 313 -8.41 -16.03 20.31
C TRP A 313 -8.63 -14.63 20.89
N LEU A 314 -7.86 -13.63 20.44
CA LEU A 314 -8.05 -12.22 20.77
C LEU A 314 -9.41 -11.71 20.26
N LEU A 315 -9.76 -12.05 19.02
CA LEU A 315 -11.04 -11.65 18.41
C LEU A 315 -12.25 -12.34 19.05
N ALA A 316 -12.07 -13.49 19.67
CA ALA A 316 -13.11 -14.18 20.43
C ALA A 316 -13.43 -13.50 21.78
N GLN A 317 -12.57 -12.58 22.25
CA GLN A 317 -12.81 -11.85 23.48
C GLN A 317 -13.88 -10.78 23.28
N GLY A 318 -14.79 -10.66 24.25
CA GLY A 318 -15.93 -9.74 24.18
C GLY A 318 -15.54 -8.25 24.11
N ASN A 319 -14.34 -7.89 24.55
CA ASN A 319 -13.85 -6.51 24.65
C ASN A 319 -12.70 -6.19 23.67
N CYS A 320 -12.59 -6.90 22.55
CA CYS A 320 -11.52 -6.67 21.56
C CYS A 320 -11.55 -5.26 20.93
N GLY A 321 -12.68 -4.55 21.00
CA GLY A 321 -12.82 -3.15 20.57
C GLY A 321 -11.83 -2.19 21.24
N VAL A 322 -11.36 -2.53 22.45
CA VAL A 322 -10.39 -1.73 23.21
C VAL A 322 -9.08 -1.50 22.46
N VAL A 323 -8.68 -2.40 21.55
CA VAL A 323 -7.47 -2.21 20.75
C VAL A 323 -7.58 -0.97 19.86
N ASP A 324 -8.76 -0.72 19.30
CA ASP A 324 -9.04 0.47 18.50
C ASP A 324 -9.22 1.71 19.38
N ASP A 325 -9.92 1.60 20.52
CA ASP A 325 -10.06 2.70 21.48
C ASP A 325 -8.69 3.17 22.01
N ALA A 326 -7.80 2.22 22.32
CA ALA A 326 -6.43 2.50 22.76
C ALA A 326 -5.63 3.19 21.65
N LEU A 327 -5.75 2.74 20.40
CA LEU A 327 -5.11 3.40 19.26
C LEU A 327 -5.64 4.83 19.08
N GLN A 328 -6.96 5.01 19.18
CA GLN A 328 -7.58 6.33 19.09
C GLN A 328 -7.10 7.26 20.21
N TYR A 329 -7.02 6.76 21.45
CA TYR A 329 -6.51 7.51 22.59
C TYR A 329 -5.07 7.97 22.35
N VAL A 330 -4.18 7.03 22.00
CA VAL A 330 -2.76 7.31 21.81
C VAL A 330 -2.53 8.26 20.64
N VAL A 331 -3.20 8.07 19.49
CA VAL A 331 -3.10 9.00 18.34
C VAL A 331 -3.65 10.39 18.68
N THR A 332 -4.64 10.48 19.57
CA THR A 332 -5.15 11.77 20.06
C THR A 332 -4.14 12.47 20.95
N ARG A 333 -3.54 11.75 21.90
CA ARG A 333 -2.49 12.31 22.75
C ARG A 333 -1.25 12.69 21.96
N MET A 334 -0.86 11.89 20.98
CA MET A 334 0.22 12.23 20.07
C MET A 334 -0.03 13.57 19.34
N ILE A 335 -1.28 13.87 18.94
CA ILE A 335 -1.60 15.10 18.20
C ILE A 335 -1.83 16.31 19.11
N ASP A 336 -2.47 16.12 20.27
CA ASP A 336 -2.94 17.21 21.12
C ASP A 336 -1.98 17.55 22.28
N ASP A 337 -1.10 16.63 22.67
CA ASP A 337 -0.21 16.81 23.82
C ASP A 337 1.06 17.60 23.43
N ASN A 338 1.50 18.48 24.33
CA ASN A 338 2.62 19.40 24.08
C ASN A 338 3.93 18.97 24.76
N ASP A 339 3.94 17.84 25.48
CA ASP A 339 5.14 17.32 26.14
C ASP A 339 5.93 16.36 25.22
N PRO A 340 7.15 16.73 24.79
CA PRO A 340 7.94 15.91 23.87
C PRO A 340 8.39 14.56 24.47
N THR A 341 8.45 14.41 25.80
CA THR A 341 8.84 13.11 26.40
C THR A 341 7.70 12.10 26.35
N ASP A 342 6.48 12.58 26.53
CA ASP A 342 5.28 11.75 26.45
C ASP A 342 4.95 11.44 24.99
N GLU A 343 5.16 12.41 24.08
CA GLU A 343 5.00 12.25 22.64
C GLU A 343 5.76 11.03 22.10
N ALA A 344 7.03 10.87 22.46
CA ALA A 344 7.83 9.72 22.04
C ALA A 344 7.21 8.39 22.48
N THR A 345 6.73 8.32 23.72
CA THR A 345 6.10 7.11 24.27
C THR A 345 4.74 6.83 23.61
N TYR A 346 3.98 7.86 23.27
CA TYR A 346 2.75 7.70 22.50
C TYR A 346 3.03 7.21 21.07
N ILE A 347 4.06 7.72 20.39
CA ILE A 347 4.46 7.24 19.06
C ILE A 347 4.83 5.75 19.11
N ASP A 348 5.64 5.35 20.09
CA ASP A 348 6.03 3.95 20.29
C ASP A 348 4.81 3.06 20.60
N THR A 349 3.88 3.54 21.43
CA THR A 349 2.66 2.80 21.76
C THR A 349 1.74 2.67 20.53
N ALA A 350 1.60 3.74 19.72
CA ALA A 350 0.84 3.72 18.47
C ALA A 350 1.47 2.75 17.46
N LEU A 351 2.80 2.65 17.43
CA LEU A 351 3.53 1.72 16.59
C LEU A 351 3.20 0.26 16.94
N GLU A 352 3.26 -0.11 18.21
CA GLU A 352 2.95 -1.47 18.69
C GLU A 352 1.48 -1.84 18.37
N LEU A 353 0.55 -0.89 18.55
CA LEU A 353 -0.87 -1.05 18.22
C LEU A 353 -1.11 -1.17 16.71
N MET A 354 -0.50 -0.32 15.88
CA MET A 354 -0.64 -0.37 14.42
C MET A 354 -0.08 -1.67 13.84
N GLN A 355 1.02 -2.19 14.38
CA GLN A 355 1.54 -3.51 14.01
C GLN A 355 0.58 -4.64 14.39
N THR A 356 -0.12 -4.51 15.52
CA THR A 356 -1.20 -5.44 15.91
C THR A 356 -2.37 -5.38 14.92
N VAL A 357 -2.83 -4.17 14.55
CA VAL A 357 -3.88 -3.96 13.54
C VAL A 357 -3.47 -4.53 12.18
N ALA A 358 -2.21 -4.33 11.76
CA ALA A 358 -1.67 -4.91 10.52
C ALA A 358 -1.65 -6.46 10.57
N SER A 359 -1.34 -7.05 11.72
CA SER A 359 -1.40 -8.51 11.92
C SER A 359 -2.82 -9.03 11.83
N LEU A 360 -3.78 -8.33 12.43
CA LEU A 360 -5.21 -8.64 12.35
C LEU A 360 -5.71 -8.61 10.90
N ALA A 361 -5.32 -7.59 10.12
CA ALA A 361 -5.63 -7.44 8.70
C ALA A 361 -5.19 -8.65 7.85
N GLY A 362 -4.12 -9.35 8.25
CA GLY A 362 -3.64 -10.55 7.57
C GLY A 362 -4.64 -11.72 7.62
N THR A 363 -5.58 -11.74 8.58
CA THR A 363 -6.56 -12.82 8.77
C THR A 363 -7.95 -12.42 8.29
N SER A 364 -8.77 -13.40 7.84
CA SER A 364 -10.15 -13.11 7.41
C SER A 364 -11.03 -12.58 8.55
N ALA A 365 -10.94 -13.21 9.74
CA ALA A 365 -11.67 -12.77 10.93
C ALA A 365 -11.28 -11.36 11.37
N GLY A 366 -9.98 -11.04 11.34
CA GLY A 366 -9.50 -9.69 11.67
C GLY A 366 -9.96 -8.65 10.66
N ARG A 367 -10.00 -8.96 9.36
CA ARG A 367 -10.59 -8.04 8.36
C ARG A 367 -12.07 -7.77 8.60
N GLN A 368 -12.84 -8.77 9.03
CA GLN A 368 -14.25 -8.59 9.37
C GLN A 368 -14.42 -7.68 10.60
N TRP A 369 -13.58 -7.84 11.63
CA TRP A 369 -13.55 -6.94 12.79
C TRP A 369 -13.11 -5.52 12.40
N ILE A 370 -12.08 -5.37 11.57
CA ILE A 370 -11.67 -4.06 11.05
C ILE A 370 -12.80 -3.46 10.22
N ALA A 371 -13.57 -4.23 9.46
CA ALA A 371 -14.73 -3.73 8.72
C ALA A 371 -15.85 -3.20 9.63
N THR A 372 -16.08 -3.80 10.80
CA THR A 372 -17.05 -3.30 11.78
C THR A 372 -16.59 -2.03 12.47
N THR A 373 -15.28 -1.89 12.69
CA THR A 373 -14.64 -0.76 13.39
C THR A 373 -13.94 0.21 12.41
N ALA A 374 -14.20 0.05 11.11
CA ALA A 374 -13.37 0.62 10.05
C ALA A 374 -13.31 2.15 10.08
N SER A 375 -14.37 2.80 10.50
CA SER A 375 -14.42 4.26 10.60
C SER A 375 -13.32 4.81 11.52
N HIS A 376 -13.02 4.14 12.62
CA HIS A 376 -12.05 4.59 13.61
C HIS A 376 -10.61 4.25 13.19
N VAL A 377 -10.34 3.00 12.82
CA VAL A 377 -9.02 2.56 12.35
C VAL A 377 -8.57 3.39 11.13
N LEU A 378 -9.44 3.58 10.14
CA LEU A 378 -9.11 4.37 8.95
C LEU A 378 -8.94 5.86 9.27
N HIS A 379 -9.72 6.39 10.21
CA HIS A 379 -9.54 7.76 10.67
C HIS A 379 -8.21 7.93 11.42
N ASN A 380 -7.78 6.96 12.21
CA ASN A 380 -6.48 6.97 12.88
C ASN A 380 -5.32 6.85 11.87
N ILE A 381 -5.44 6.00 10.83
CA ILE A 381 -4.48 5.96 9.71
C ILE A 381 -4.34 7.34 9.07
N TRP A 382 -5.45 8.01 8.78
CA TRP A 382 -5.43 9.36 8.23
C TRP A 382 -4.75 10.35 9.17
N ARG A 383 -5.09 10.34 10.47
CA ARG A 383 -4.50 11.21 11.49
C ARG A 383 -2.99 11.02 11.63
N ILE A 384 -2.49 9.78 11.61
CA ILE A 384 -1.05 9.47 11.63
C ILE A 384 -0.35 10.06 10.39
N LEU A 385 -0.94 9.87 9.21
CA LEU A 385 -0.40 10.43 7.96
C LEU A 385 -0.44 11.97 7.95
N TRP A 386 -1.49 12.58 8.49
CA TRP A 386 -1.60 14.02 8.64
C TRP A 386 -0.56 14.56 9.62
N TYR A 387 -0.39 13.89 10.76
CA TYR A 387 0.62 14.25 11.77
C TYR A 387 2.02 14.26 11.16
N TYR A 388 2.38 13.19 10.42
CA TYR A 388 3.66 13.11 9.70
C TYR A 388 3.90 14.29 8.73
N HIS A 389 2.90 14.69 7.95
CA HIS A 389 3.04 15.80 6.99
C HIS A 389 3.00 17.19 7.65
N SER A 390 2.42 17.31 8.84
CA SER A 390 2.24 18.60 9.53
C SER A 390 3.51 19.08 10.25
N PHE A 391 4.49 18.20 10.45
CA PHE A 391 5.76 18.58 11.07
C PHE A 391 6.64 19.44 10.18
N THR A 392 7.05 20.59 10.72
CA THR A 392 8.04 21.48 10.12
C THR A 392 9.50 21.11 10.45
N SER A 393 9.72 20.17 11.38
CA SER A 393 11.03 19.59 11.74
C SER A 393 11.22 18.22 11.08
N PRO A 394 12.47 17.73 10.89
CA PRO A 394 12.67 16.36 10.45
C PRO A 394 11.95 15.39 11.41
N PRO A 395 11.15 14.44 10.89
CA PRO A 395 10.43 13.49 11.71
C PRO A 395 11.40 12.63 12.52
N THR A 396 11.01 12.23 13.73
CA THR A 396 11.77 11.27 14.53
C THR A 396 11.80 9.91 13.83
N ASP A 397 12.83 9.11 14.09
CA ASP A 397 12.96 7.76 13.53
C ASP A 397 11.74 6.89 13.89
N ALA A 398 11.21 7.03 15.11
CA ALA A 398 10.02 6.33 15.58
C ALA A 398 8.77 6.69 14.76
N LEU A 399 8.56 7.98 14.45
CA LEU A 399 7.43 8.43 13.64
C LEU A 399 7.53 7.89 12.20
N PHE A 400 8.73 7.80 11.65
CA PHE A 400 8.95 7.16 10.35
C PHE A 400 8.54 5.68 10.36
N VAL A 401 9.00 4.93 11.37
CA VAL A 401 8.67 3.51 11.52
C VAL A 401 7.17 3.31 11.69
N LEU A 402 6.50 4.19 12.44
CA LEU A 402 5.04 4.22 12.58
C LEU A 402 4.35 4.41 11.22
N VAL A 403 4.75 5.40 10.42
CA VAL A 403 4.16 5.64 9.08
C VAL A 403 4.42 4.47 8.14
N ARG A 404 5.64 3.90 8.16
CA ARG A 404 5.97 2.70 7.38
C ARG A 404 5.01 1.55 7.69
N HIS A 405 4.85 1.19 8.96
CA HIS A 405 3.94 0.10 9.34
C HIS A 405 2.47 0.44 9.11
N THR A 406 2.09 1.70 9.23
CA THR A 406 0.76 2.20 8.84
C THR A 406 0.48 1.93 7.37
N LEU A 407 1.45 2.19 6.48
CA LEU A 407 1.33 1.89 5.04
C LEU A 407 1.36 0.38 4.75
N GLU A 408 2.22 -0.40 5.40
CA GLU A 408 2.26 -1.87 5.25
C GLU A 408 0.95 -2.52 5.71
N GLY A 409 0.39 -2.07 6.84
CA GLY A 409 -0.91 -2.49 7.33
C GLY A 409 -2.03 -2.12 6.37
N SER A 410 -2.04 -0.87 5.87
CA SER A 410 -3.00 -0.40 4.86
C SER A 410 -2.91 -1.20 3.56
N PHE A 411 -1.69 -1.54 3.11
CA PHE A 411 -1.48 -2.37 1.92
C PHE A 411 -2.03 -3.79 2.12
N THR A 412 -1.77 -4.38 3.30
CA THR A 412 -2.27 -5.71 3.65
C THR A 412 -3.80 -5.74 3.70
N LEU A 413 -4.42 -4.71 4.27
CA LEU A 413 -5.85 -4.50 4.27
C LEU A 413 -6.42 -4.48 2.84
N CYS A 414 -5.87 -3.65 1.95
CA CYS A 414 -6.34 -3.54 0.58
C CYS A 414 -6.13 -4.82 -0.23
N ARG A 415 -4.94 -5.43 -0.16
CA ARG A 415 -4.58 -6.62 -0.97
C ARG A 415 -5.45 -7.82 -0.65
N MET A 416 -5.79 -8.03 0.62
CA MET A 416 -6.50 -9.22 1.07
C MET A 416 -8.03 -9.13 0.93
N CYS A 417 -8.56 -7.96 0.52
CA CYS A 417 -9.94 -7.77 0.10
C CYS A 417 -10.20 -8.15 -1.37
N ASP A 418 -9.15 -8.33 -2.18
CA ASP A 418 -9.28 -8.70 -3.61
C ASP A 418 -9.52 -10.21 -3.84
N ASP A 419 -9.21 -11.07 -2.85
CA ASP A 419 -9.28 -12.53 -2.97
C ASP A 419 -10.70 -13.05 -2.70
N ALA A 420 -11.58 -12.98 -3.72
CA ALA A 420 -12.79 -13.79 -3.97
C ALA A 420 -13.85 -13.97 -2.84
N THR A 421 -13.66 -13.44 -1.63
CA THR A 421 -14.66 -13.43 -0.57
C THR A 421 -15.44 -12.13 -0.62
N LYS A 422 -16.76 -12.19 -0.40
CA LYS A 422 -17.66 -11.03 -0.28
C LYS A 422 -17.40 -10.25 1.01
N ASP A 423 -16.13 -9.99 1.35
CA ASP A 423 -15.74 -9.31 2.58
C ASP A 423 -15.58 -7.81 2.32
N ALA A 424 -16.64 -7.07 2.68
CA ALA A 424 -16.76 -5.64 3.05
C ALA A 424 -16.13 -4.51 2.18
N PRO A 425 -16.77 -3.32 2.16
CA PRO A 425 -16.33 -2.13 1.39
C PRO A 425 -15.11 -1.41 2.00
N LEU A 426 -14.11 -2.12 2.51
CA LEU A 426 -12.97 -1.51 3.21
C LEU A 426 -12.05 -0.68 2.29
N PRO A 427 -11.65 -1.16 1.10
CA PRO A 427 -10.91 -0.34 0.13
C PRO A 427 -11.72 0.87 -0.33
N GLU A 428 -13.04 0.70 -0.41
CA GLU A 428 -13.96 1.79 -0.70
C GLU A 428 -14.00 2.82 0.44
N GLN A 429 -13.96 2.41 1.70
CA GLN A 429 -13.89 3.33 2.85
C GLN A 429 -12.55 4.06 2.98
N ILE A 430 -11.40 3.40 2.73
CA ILE A 430 -10.06 4.05 2.72
C ILE A 430 -10.06 5.23 1.76
N ALA A 431 -10.78 5.06 0.66
CA ALA A 431 -10.69 5.94 -0.47
C ALA A 431 -11.93 6.90 -0.53
N GLN A 432 -13.05 6.57 0.12
CA GLN A 432 -14.17 7.47 0.44
C GLN A 432 -13.84 8.43 1.59
N ASN A 433 -13.05 7.99 2.57
CA ASN A 433 -12.46 8.84 3.61
C ASN A 433 -11.39 9.70 2.96
N GLY A 434 -11.83 10.78 2.31
CA GLY A 434 -11.09 11.61 1.36
C GLY A 434 -9.99 12.46 1.99
N GLY A 435 -9.13 11.86 2.80
CA GLY A 435 -7.91 12.44 3.34
C GLY A 435 -6.69 11.56 3.05
N ILE A 436 -6.83 10.24 3.26
CA ILE A 436 -5.74 9.27 3.10
C ILE A 436 -5.14 9.34 1.69
N LEU A 437 -5.99 9.39 0.66
CA LEU A 437 -5.57 9.47 -0.74
C LEU A 437 -4.61 10.64 -1.01
N TRP A 438 -4.85 11.81 -0.39
CA TRP A 438 -4.02 13.00 -0.57
C TRP A 438 -2.66 12.84 0.08
N HIS A 439 -2.63 12.29 1.29
CA HIS A 439 -1.38 12.00 1.97
C HIS A 439 -0.56 10.93 1.22
N LEU A 440 -1.21 9.92 0.66
CA LEU A 440 -0.52 8.91 -0.17
C LEU A 440 0.12 9.55 -1.41
N LEU A 441 -0.60 10.45 -2.10
CA LEU A 441 -0.05 11.18 -3.26
C LEU A 441 1.05 12.17 -2.86
N ASP A 442 0.95 12.80 -1.70
CA ASP A 442 1.96 13.75 -1.22
C ASP A 442 3.30 13.07 -0.93
N LEU A 443 3.26 11.87 -0.34
CA LEU A 443 4.42 11.02 -0.09
C LEU A 443 5.21 10.68 -1.35
N TRP A 444 4.60 10.70 -2.55
CA TRP A 444 5.31 10.43 -3.80
C TRP A 444 6.38 11.47 -4.08
N TYR A 445 6.18 12.72 -3.66
CA TYR A 445 7.12 13.82 -3.87
C TYR A 445 8.38 13.73 -3.00
N ALA A 446 8.40 12.82 -2.01
CA ALA A 446 9.57 12.56 -1.17
C ALA A 446 10.54 11.53 -1.79
N PHE A 447 10.26 11.04 -3.01
CA PHE A 447 11.11 10.07 -3.70
C PHE A 447 12.47 10.64 -4.10
N ASP A 448 13.55 9.93 -3.75
CA ASP A 448 14.91 10.24 -4.17
C ASP A 448 15.39 9.26 -5.26
N SER A 449 15.65 9.80 -6.45
CA SER A 449 16.12 9.02 -7.61
C SER A 449 17.56 8.46 -7.46
N ALA A 450 18.34 8.91 -6.47
CA ALA A 450 19.70 8.43 -6.24
C ALA A 450 19.75 7.09 -5.48
N VAL A 451 18.62 6.64 -4.91
CA VAL A 451 18.52 5.39 -4.14
C VAL A 451 18.49 4.16 -5.06
N ASP A 452 19.16 3.08 -4.66
CA ASP A 452 19.20 1.81 -5.41
C ASP A 452 17.95 0.94 -5.20
N GLU A 453 17.34 0.46 -6.31
CA GLU A 453 16.15 -0.42 -6.32
C GLU A 453 16.41 -1.74 -5.57
N GLN A 454 17.62 -2.30 -5.64
CA GLN A 454 17.93 -3.60 -5.00
C GLN A 454 18.10 -3.46 -3.48
N ALA A 455 18.72 -2.38 -3.01
CA ALA A 455 18.79 -2.03 -1.59
C ALA A 455 17.39 -1.76 -1.01
N LEU A 456 16.47 -1.22 -1.81
CA LEU A 456 15.09 -0.99 -1.41
C LEU A 456 14.26 -2.28 -1.41
N ALA A 457 14.43 -3.15 -2.42
CA ALA A 457 13.71 -4.41 -2.54
C ALA A 457 13.94 -5.33 -1.34
N ARG A 458 15.18 -5.44 -0.85
CA ARG A 458 15.52 -6.20 0.37
C ARG A 458 14.79 -5.69 1.62
N ARG A 459 14.49 -4.40 1.68
CA ARG A 459 13.76 -3.78 2.81
C ARG A 459 12.23 -3.91 2.68
N LEU A 460 11.74 -4.14 1.46
CA LEU A 460 10.34 -4.32 1.10
C LEU A 460 9.91 -5.79 1.02
N GLU A 461 10.86 -6.73 1.09
CA GLU A 461 10.53 -8.15 1.19
C GLU A 461 9.65 -8.36 2.43
N PRO A 462 8.54 -9.10 2.30
CA PRO A 462 7.71 -9.43 3.44
C PRO A 462 8.52 -10.38 4.29
N THR A 463 9.28 -9.85 5.24
CA THR A 463 9.87 -10.67 6.28
C THR A 463 8.70 -11.35 6.96
N VAL A 464 8.58 -12.66 6.71
CA VAL A 464 7.64 -13.56 7.35
C VAL A 464 7.65 -13.22 8.84
N LEU A 465 6.57 -12.60 9.32
CA LEU A 465 6.39 -12.15 10.70
C LEU A 465 7.58 -11.32 11.23
N PHE A 466 7.46 -9.99 11.12
CA PHE A 466 8.06 -9.00 12.01
C PHE A 466 9.35 -9.46 12.71
N THR A 467 10.48 -9.47 12.01
CA THR A 467 11.77 -9.77 12.67
C THR A 467 12.05 -8.73 13.73
N GLU A 468 12.11 -9.19 14.98
CA GLU A 468 12.80 -8.51 16.07
C GLU A 468 14.26 -8.30 15.68
N GLY A 469 14.75 -7.07 15.86
CA GLY A 469 16.16 -6.74 15.64
C GLY A 469 16.39 -5.94 14.35
N GLY A 470 16.10 -4.65 14.43
CA GLY A 470 16.42 -3.69 13.37
C GLY A 470 15.99 -2.27 13.69
N THR A 471 16.04 -1.85 14.96
CA THR A 471 15.80 -0.46 15.37
C THR A 471 16.98 0.47 15.08
N THR A 472 18.03 0.02 14.40
CA THR A 472 19.09 0.93 13.97
C THR A 472 18.80 1.45 12.56
N LEU A 473 17.85 2.39 12.48
CA LEU A 473 17.79 3.39 11.39
C LEU A 473 19.00 4.34 11.41
N HIS A 474 19.85 4.25 12.44
CA HIS A 474 21.02 5.10 12.66
C HIS A 474 22.05 5.14 11.52
N ASP A 475 22.06 4.18 10.60
CA ASP A 475 22.98 4.16 9.45
C ASP A 475 22.36 4.73 8.15
N ASP A 476 21.08 5.12 8.13
CA ASP A 476 20.38 5.48 6.89
C ASP A 476 20.38 6.99 6.59
N VAL A 477 21.09 7.36 5.52
CA VAL A 477 21.00 8.65 4.83
C VAL A 477 19.53 8.89 4.43
N GLY A 478 18.93 9.98 4.91
CA GLY A 478 17.48 10.26 4.88
C GLY A 478 16.73 10.07 3.54
N GLY A 479 17.42 10.02 2.40
CA GLY A 479 16.83 9.70 1.09
C GLY A 479 16.28 8.28 0.96
N HIS A 480 16.89 7.27 1.61
CA HIS A 480 16.43 5.87 1.55
C HIS A 480 15.06 5.67 2.22
N VAL A 481 14.92 6.33 3.37
CA VAL A 481 13.77 6.33 4.27
C VAL A 481 12.55 6.92 3.53
N GLN A 482 12.69 8.12 2.96
CA GLN A 482 11.62 8.77 2.20
C GLN A 482 11.20 8.00 0.94
N THR A 483 12.18 7.43 0.22
CA THR A 483 11.94 6.59 -0.96
C THR A 483 11.14 5.32 -0.63
N LEU A 484 11.35 4.75 0.56
CA LEU A 484 10.57 3.60 1.05
C LEU A 484 9.10 3.94 1.25
N LEU A 485 8.79 5.07 1.90
CA LEU A 485 7.39 5.50 2.08
C LEU A 485 6.72 5.86 0.76
N ALA A 486 7.44 6.53 -0.14
CA ALA A 486 6.95 6.81 -1.49
C ALA A 486 6.59 5.50 -2.22
N THR A 487 7.44 4.48 -2.13
CA THR A 487 7.19 3.19 -2.78
C THR A 487 6.03 2.42 -2.14
N LEU A 488 5.92 2.40 -0.81
CA LEU A 488 4.80 1.78 -0.10
C LEU A 488 3.48 2.50 -0.38
N SER A 489 3.47 3.83 -0.42
CA SER A 489 2.27 4.62 -0.69
C SER A 489 1.72 4.37 -2.10
N VAL A 490 2.56 4.18 -3.12
CA VAL A 490 2.12 3.74 -4.46
C VAL A 490 1.46 2.36 -4.39
N ARG A 491 2.02 1.41 -3.64
CA ARG A 491 1.43 0.07 -3.48
C ARG A 491 0.05 0.13 -2.81
N VAL A 492 -0.08 0.91 -1.73
CA VAL A 492 -1.37 1.14 -1.06
C VAL A 492 -2.37 1.79 -2.01
N PHE A 493 -1.94 2.84 -2.72
CA PHE A 493 -2.77 3.58 -3.67
C PHE A 493 -3.34 2.67 -4.76
N VAL A 494 -2.50 1.85 -5.40
CA VAL A 494 -2.92 0.94 -6.47
C VAL A 494 -3.86 -0.14 -5.92
N ALA A 495 -3.54 -0.71 -4.76
CA ALA A 495 -4.37 -1.74 -4.13
C ALA A 495 -5.75 -1.20 -3.72
N ALA A 496 -5.83 0.02 -3.17
CA ALA A 496 -7.08 0.65 -2.79
C ALA A 496 -7.98 0.97 -3.99
N ASN A 497 -7.39 1.32 -5.14
CA ASN A 497 -8.12 1.79 -6.32
C ASN A 497 -8.60 0.68 -7.26
N LYS A 498 -8.12 -0.54 -7.12
CA LYS A 498 -8.37 -1.64 -8.08
C LYS A 498 -9.86 -2.00 -8.22
N SER A 499 -10.65 -1.85 -7.16
CA SER A 499 -12.06 -2.26 -7.10
C SER A 499 -13.07 -1.10 -7.08
N ASN A 500 -12.64 0.17 -6.96
CA ASN A 500 -13.55 1.31 -6.77
C ASN A 500 -13.66 2.25 -7.99
N VAL A 501 -14.80 2.20 -8.69
CA VAL A 501 -15.08 3.00 -9.90
C VAL A 501 -15.10 4.52 -9.62
N THR A 502 -15.64 4.95 -8.48
CA THR A 502 -15.74 6.38 -8.14
C THR A 502 -14.36 7.01 -7.98
N ILE A 503 -13.42 6.23 -7.49
CA ILE A 503 -12.09 6.70 -7.09
C ILE A 503 -11.10 6.50 -8.22
N GLN A 504 -11.28 5.46 -9.03
CA GLN A 504 -10.69 5.40 -10.37
C GLN A 504 -10.99 6.69 -11.14
N ALA A 505 -12.23 7.19 -11.13
CA ALA A 505 -12.55 8.46 -11.79
C ALA A 505 -11.78 9.67 -11.22
N VAL A 506 -11.59 9.73 -9.89
CA VAL A 506 -10.74 10.75 -9.25
C VAL A 506 -9.27 10.60 -9.68
N CYS A 507 -8.73 9.38 -9.66
CA CYS A 507 -7.34 9.10 -10.02
C CYS A 507 -7.05 9.35 -11.51
N HIS A 508 -7.97 8.99 -12.40
CA HIS A 508 -7.89 9.33 -13.83
C HIS A 508 -7.86 10.84 -14.05
N THR A 509 -8.49 11.62 -13.17
CA THR A 509 -8.47 13.09 -13.23
C THR A 509 -7.14 13.65 -12.73
N LEU A 510 -6.65 13.16 -11.58
CA LEU A 510 -5.45 13.70 -10.92
C LEU A 510 -4.13 13.25 -11.51
N LEU A 511 -4.06 12.03 -12.04
CA LEU A 511 -2.83 11.52 -12.65
C LEU A 511 -2.87 11.62 -14.18
N SER A 512 -4.02 11.92 -14.79
CA SER A 512 -4.35 11.57 -16.18
C SER A 512 -4.54 10.05 -16.37
N PRO A 513 -5.36 9.61 -17.33
CA PRO A 513 -5.61 8.18 -17.54
C PRO A 513 -4.34 7.37 -17.83
N ASN A 514 -3.42 7.94 -18.60
CA ASN A 514 -2.23 7.24 -19.05
C ASN A 514 -1.18 7.09 -17.95
N LEU A 515 -0.99 8.08 -17.07
CA LEU A 515 -0.10 7.94 -15.92
C LEU A 515 -0.69 7.00 -14.87
N TYR A 516 -2.02 7.06 -14.66
CA TYR A 516 -2.71 6.12 -13.79
C TYR A 516 -2.48 4.67 -14.25
N PHE A 517 -2.60 4.39 -15.55
CA PHE A 517 -2.25 3.09 -16.10
C PHE A 517 -0.81 2.68 -15.77
N GLN A 518 0.16 3.60 -15.87
CA GLN A 518 1.56 3.33 -15.51
C GLN A 518 1.76 3.07 -14.00
N SER A 519 0.90 3.62 -13.13
CA SER A 519 0.94 3.33 -11.69
C SER A 519 0.57 1.87 -11.37
N THR A 520 -0.23 1.23 -12.23
CA THR A 520 -0.64 -0.18 -12.05
C THR A 520 0.44 -1.20 -12.42
N ASN A 521 1.60 -0.74 -12.91
CA ASN A 521 2.75 -1.62 -13.20
C ASN A 521 3.30 -2.29 -11.93
N PRO A 522 3.95 -3.45 -12.05
CA PRO A 522 4.42 -4.23 -10.90
C PRO A 522 5.54 -3.55 -10.08
N SER A 523 6.35 -2.67 -10.69
CA SER A 523 7.40 -1.93 -9.97
C SER A 523 6.94 -0.50 -9.70
N ALA A 524 6.52 -0.26 -8.45
CA ALA A 524 6.24 1.08 -7.92
C ALA A 524 7.46 2.01 -7.99
N PHE A 525 8.68 1.46 -7.86
CA PHE A 525 9.93 2.20 -7.96
C PHE A 525 10.14 2.78 -9.37
N LYS A 526 9.94 1.97 -10.42
CA LYS A 526 10.00 2.42 -11.82
C LYS A 526 8.92 3.45 -12.13
N PHE A 527 7.73 3.30 -11.55
CA PHE A 527 6.67 4.30 -11.67
C PHE A 527 7.09 5.65 -11.04
N LEU A 528 7.72 5.65 -9.86
CA LEU A 528 8.17 6.89 -9.22
C LEU A 528 9.28 7.60 -10.01
N HIS A 529 10.19 6.85 -10.66
CA HIS A 529 11.13 7.45 -11.62
C HIS A 529 10.41 8.11 -12.81
N LEU A 530 9.39 7.46 -13.37
CA LEU A 530 8.57 8.03 -14.42
C LEU A 530 7.82 9.28 -13.93
N PHE A 531 7.28 9.22 -12.70
CA PHE A 531 6.58 10.34 -12.08
C PHE A 531 7.48 11.56 -11.94
N HIS A 532 8.76 11.42 -11.60
CA HIS A 532 9.68 12.56 -11.47
C HIS A 532 10.32 13.02 -12.78
N ARG A 533 10.18 12.27 -13.86
CA ARG A 533 10.75 12.59 -15.17
C ARG A 533 9.77 13.38 -16.03
N ASP A 534 10.27 14.35 -16.80
CA ASP A 534 9.49 14.99 -17.86
C ASP A 534 9.33 14.05 -19.04
N THR A 535 8.08 13.77 -19.41
CA THR A 535 7.73 12.88 -20.51
C THR A 535 6.73 13.56 -21.43
N MET A 536 7.13 13.70 -22.70
CA MET A 536 6.30 14.21 -23.80
C MET A 536 6.30 13.18 -24.91
N SER A 537 5.34 12.26 -24.87
CA SER A 537 5.17 11.22 -25.87
C SER A 537 3.71 11.12 -26.28
N HIS A 538 3.45 10.44 -27.40
CA HIS A 538 2.08 10.16 -27.86
C HIS A 538 1.26 9.33 -26.86
N ARG A 539 1.90 8.68 -25.88
CA ARG A 539 1.23 7.90 -24.84
C ARG A 539 1.11 8.62 -23.52
N LEU A 540 1.97 9.59 -23.24
CA LEU A 540 2.01 10.23 -21.93
C LEU A 540 2.56 11.64 -22.07
N ILE A 541 1.77 12.60 -21.57
CA ILE A 541 2.14 13.98 -21.33
C ILE A 541 2.21 14.14 -19.82
N TRP A 542 3.41 14.32 -19.29
CA TRP A 542 3.66 14.53 -17.86
C TRP A 542 4.85 15.46 -17.68
N THR A 543 4.60 16.66 -17.15
CA THR A 543 5.63 17.71 -16.99
C THR A 543 5.85 18.11 -15.54
N SER A 544 6.96 18.79 -15.31
CA SER A 544 7.24 19.56 -14.10
C SER A 544 6.13 20.55 -13.76
N GLN A 545 5.50 21.19 -14.74
CA GLN A 545 4.34 22.07 -14.53
C GLN A 545 3.10 21.29 -14.04
N MET A 546 2.80 20.12 -14.62
CA MET A 546 1.70 19.29 -14.13
C MET A 546 1.98 18.79 -12.72
N ARG A 547 3.21 18.39 -12.41
CA ARG A 547 3.62 18.04 -11.05
C ARG A 547 3.43 19.18 -10.07
N SER A 548 3.77 20.42 -10.42
CA SER A 548 3.61 21.57 -9.54
C SER A 548 2.15 21.94 -9.34
N GLU A 549 1.31 21.86 -10.39
CA GLU A 549 -0.14 22.04 -10.30
C GLU A 549 -0.78 21.00 -9.36
N LEU A 550 -0.40 19.73 -9.49
CA LEU A 550 -0.88 18.66 -8.61
C LEU A 550 -0.42 18.90 -7.16
N LYS A 551 0.85 19.26 -6.93
CA LYS A 551 1.36 19.57 -5.57
C LYS A 551 0.64 20.76 -4.95
N ALA A 552 0.38 21.81 -5.73
CA ALA A 552 -0.37 22.98 -5.28
C ALA A 552 -1.83 22.66 -4.93
N PHE A 553 -2.45 21.73 -5.67
CA PHE A 553 -3.79 21.21 -5.35
C PHE A 553 -3.79 20.38 -4.06
N LEU A 554 -2.77 19.55 -3.83
CA LEU A 554 -2.67 18.69 -2.64
C LEU A 554 -2.34 19.46 -1.36
N ALA A 555 -1.50 20.50 -1.44
CA ALA A 555 -1.03 21.26 -0.27
C ALA A 555 -2.14 21.70 0.71
N PRO A 556 -3.25 22.35 0.31
CA PRO A 556 -4.32 22.70 1.23
C PRO A 556 -5.07 21.48 1.80
N LEU A 557 -5.17 20.39 1.03
CA LEU A 557 -5.86 19.16 1.46
C LEU A 557 -5.06 18.37 2.48
N VAL A 558 -3.74 18.34 2.33
CA VAL A 558 -2.81 17.66 3.24
C VAL A 558 -2.61 18.45 4.53
N ASN A 559 -2.60 19.78 4.46
CA ASN A 559 -2.37 20.63 5.64
C ASN A 559 -3.64 20.84 6.48
N THR A 560 -4.83 20.53 5.95
CA THR A 560 -6.09 20.67 6.70
C THR A 560 -6.27 19.48 7.65
N ALA A 561 -6.50 19.78 8.93
CA ALA A 561 -6.73 18.74 9.94
C ALA A 561 -7.97 17.87 9.59
N PRO A 562 -7.93 16.55 9.87
CA PRO A 562 -9.01 15.62 9.53
C PRO A 562 -10.41 16.03 10.01
N ALA A 563 -10.51 16.66 11.18
CA ALA A 563 -11.78 17.14 11.73
C ALA A 563 -12.41 18.32 10.98
N SER A 564 -11.61 19.05 10.19
CA SER A 564 -12.03 20.26 9.46
C SER A 564 -12.19 20.03 7.94
N THR A 565 -12.02 18.80 7.48
CA THR A 565 -12.04 18.48 6.05
C THR A 565 -13.48 18.42 5.52
N PRO A 566 -13.81 19.10 4.40
CA PRO A 566 -15.16 19.08 3.84
C PRO A 566 -15.55 17.68 3.31
N SER A 567 -16.84 17.33 3.38
CA SER A 567 -17.37 16.04 2.92
C SER A 567 -17.38 15.87 1.38
N SER A 568 -17.08 16.93 0.61
CA SER A 568 -17.13 16.95 -0.85
C SER A 568 -15.77 16.75 -1.54
N VAL A 569 -14.78 16.19 -0.85
CA VAL A 569 -13.39 16.15 -1.32
C VAL A 569 -13.19 15.24 -2.54
N ALA A 570 -13.98 14.18 -2.69
CA ALA A 570 -14.02 13.41 -3.92
C ALA A 570 -14.56 14.22 -5.12
N GLN A 571 -15.51 15.14 -4.90
CA GLN A 571 -15.99 16.04 -5.96
C GLN A 571 -14.92 17.08 -6.35
N LEU A 572 -14.15 17.59 -5.36
CA LEU A 572 -13.02 18.47 -5.62
C LEU A 572 -11.99 17.79 -6.53
N GLY A 573 -11.59 16.55 -6.20
CA GLY A 573 -10.69 15.75 -7.05
C GLY A 573 -11.23 15.52 -8.47
N ARG A 574 -12.53 15.28 -8.64
CA ARG A 574 -13.17 15.12 -9.96
C ARG A 574 -13.26 16.41 -10.77
N SER A 575 -13.21 17.58 -10.11
CA SER A 575 -13.24 18.89 -10.77
C SER A 575 -11.86 19.39 -11.20
N PHE A 576 -10.79 18.83 -10.63
CA PHE A 576 -9.42 19.23 -10.96
C PHE A 576 -9.10 19.02 -12.44
N ARG A 577 -8.43 19.98 -13.08
CA ARG A 577 -8.03 19.89 -14.49
C ARG A 577 -6.64 20.52 -14.65
N PHE A 578 -5.75 19.80 -15.32
CA PHE A 578 -4.43 20.33 -15.68
C PHE A 578 -4.54 21.41 -16.74
N SER A 579 -3.77 22.50 -16.58
CA SER A 579 -3.72 23.58 -17.57
C SER A 579 -3.03 23.11 -18.88
N ALA A 580 -2.00 22.28 -18.75
CA ALA A 580 -1.26 21.71 -19.88
C ALA A 580 -2.13 20.84 -20.79
N LEU A 581 -3.16 20.18 -20.26
CA LEU A 581 -4.04 19.29 -21.03
C LEU A 581 -5.25 20.02 -21.63
N LYS A 582 -5.36 21.35 -21.47
CA LYS A 582 -6.50 22.15 -21.93
C LYS A 582 -6.71 22.11 -23.44
N GLU A 583 -5.62 22.19 -24.19
CA GLU A 583 -5.63 22.34 -25.65
C GLU A 583 -5.16 21.09 -26.42
N HIS A 584 -4.87 19.99 -25.73
CA HIS A 584 -4.50 18.72 -26.37
C HIS A 584 -5.73 17.86 -26.66
N ALA A 585 -5.65 17.05 -27.71
CA ALA A 585 -6.67 16.07 -28.08
C ALA A 585 -6.15 14.63 -27.95
N ILE A 586 -7.04 13.75 -27.47
CA ILE A 586 -6.77 12.33 -27.28
C ILE A 586 -7.77 11.49 -28.09
N VAL A 587 -7.26 10.46 -28.77
CA VAL A 587 -8.08 9.47 -29.50
C VAL A 587 -7.57 8.09 -29.10
N ASP A 588 -8.44 7.26 -28.53
CA ASP A 588 -8.09 5.91 -28.05
C ASP A 588 -6.83 5.91 -27.16
N ASP A 589 -6.83 6.79 -26.15
CA ASP A 589 -5.74 7.03 -25.19
C ASP A 589 -4.40 7.53 -25.79
N ILE A 590 -4.39 7.95 -27.06
CA ILE A 590 -3.22 8.48 -27.76
C ILE A 590 -3.35 9.98 -28.05
N TYR A 591 -2.31 10.74 -27.68
CA TYR A 591 -2.22 12.17 -27.94
C TYR A 591 -1.81 12.43 -29.40
N LEU A 592 -2.65 13.19 -30.13
CA LEU A 592 -2.47 13.41 -31.57
C LEU A 592 -1.25 14.29 -31.90
N GLU A 593 -1.06 15.40 -31.18
CA GLU A 593 0.05 16.35 -31.42
C GLU A 593 1.45 15.76 -31.20
N PRO A 594 1.74 15.10 -30.06
CA PRO A 594 3.02 14.43 -29.86
C PRO A 594 3.24 13.30 -30.87
N LEU A 595 2.18 12.57 -31.27
CA LEU A 595 2.29 11.53 -32.29
C LEU A 595 2.69 12.12 -33.64
N HIS A 596 2.00 13.17 -34.09
CA HIS A 596 2.31 13.85 -35.35
C HIS A 596 3.74 14.41 -35.35
N THR A 597 4.16 15.01 -34.24
CA THR A 597 5.52 15.54 -34.08
C THR A 597 6.55 14.43 -34.20
N THR A 598 6.33 13.31 -33.52
CA THR A 598 7.21 12.13 -33.59
C THR A 598 7.31 11.59 -35.01
N LEU A 599 6.18 11.53 -35.73
CA LEU A 599 6.16 11.08 -37.13
C LEU A 599 6.85 12.05 -38.09
N SER A 600 6.81 13.36 -37.79
CA SER A 600 7.41 14.40 -38.62
C SER A 600 8.93 14.55 -38.36
N SER A 601 9.40 14.27 -37.14
CA SER A 601 10.80 14.43 -36.76
C SER A 601 11.66 13.19 -36.99
N SER A 602 11.05 12.01 -37.08
CA SER A 602 11.78 10.74 -37.12
C SER A 602 12.07 10.30 -38.56
N SER A 603 13.34 10.11 -38.90
CA SER A 603 13.74 9.39 -40.11
C SER A 603 13.61 7.88 -39.86
N PHE A 604 12.39 7.34 -39.94
CA PHE A 604 12.20 5.89 -39.81
C PHE A 604 12.94 5.17 -40.94
N THR A 605 13.89 4.30 -40.60
CA THR A 605 14.57 3.43 -41.57
C THR A 605 13.60 2.35 -42.07
N ALA A 606 13.74 1.95 -43.33
CA ALA A 606 12.67 1.42 -44.21
C ALA A 606 11.98 0.07 -43.83
N ASN A 607 12.12 -0.44 -42.60
CA ASN A 607 11.46 -1.69 -42.18
C ASN A 607 10.13 -1.40 -41.45
N SER A 608 9.01 -1.65 -42.15
CA SER A 608 7.63 -1.38 -41.69
C SER A 608 7.23 -2.03 -40.37
N VAL A 609 7.67 -3.26 -40.11
CA VAL A 609 7.31 -4.03 -38.90
C VAL A 609 7.91 -3.44 -37.63
N ASP A 610 9.12 -2.90 -37.71
CA ASP A 610 9.82 -2.34 -36.55
C ASP A 610 9.22 -0.99 -36.14
N VAL A 611 8.80 -0.15 -37.11
CA VAL A 611 8.16 1.15 -36.85
C VAL A 611 6.81 0.99 -36.15
N VAL A 612 5.95 0.08 -36.64
CA VAL A 612 4.64 -0.17 -36.02
C VAL A 612 4.79 -0.74 -34.60
N ARG A 613 5.77 -1.64 -34.39
CA ARG A 613 6.10 -2.15 -33.06
C ARG A 613 6.66 -1.07 -32.14
N GLN A 614 7.51 -0.17 -32.63
CA GLN A 614 8.09 0.94 -31.88
C GLN A 614 7.02 1.95 -31.43
N LEU A 615 6.07 2.29 -32.30
CA LEU A 615 4.96 3.20 -31.96
C LEU A 615 3.93 2.51 -31.05
N GLY A 616 3.74 1.19 -31.20
CA GLY A 616 2.91 0.31 -30.38
C GLY A 616 1.39 0.58 -30.46
N LEU A 617 0.93 1.31 -31.47
CA LEU A 617 -0.46 1.78 -31.55
C LEU A 617 -1.45 0.60 -31.55
N PRO A 618 -2.52 0.61 -30.73
CA PRO A 618 -3.51 -0.45 -30.71
C PRO A 618 -4.33 -0.46 -32.01
N SER A 619 -4.93 -1.59 -32.38
CA SER A 619 -5.77 -1.68 -33.58
C SER A 619 -7.02 -0.80 -33.50
N SER A 620 -7.57 -0.62 -32.29
CA SER A 620 -8.70 0.26 -31.99
C SER A 620 -8.43 1.72 -32.33
N PHE A 621 -7.17 2.17 -32.24
CA PHE A 621 -6.79 3.55 -32.54
C PHE A 621 -7.10 3.91 -34.00
N TYR A 622 -6.80 3.01 -34.95
CA TYR A 622 -7.04 3.26 -36.37
C TYR A 622 -8.54 3.41 -36.67
N THR A 623 -9.38 2.59 -36.02
CA THR A 623 -10.83 2.68 -36.14
C THR A 623 -11.37 3.94 -35.46
N ALA A 624 -10.88 4.29 -34.27
CA ALA A 624 -11.28 5.48 -33.53
C ALA A 624 -10.86 6.78 -34.24
N ALA A 625 -9.67 6.80 -34.84
CA ALA A 625 -9.17 7.91 -35.67
C ALA A 625 -10.02 8.07 -36.94
N ALA A 626 -10.32 6.98 -37.65
CA ALA A 626 -11.22 7.01 -38.80
C ALA A 626 -12.62 7.51 -38.43
N LEU A 627 -13.15 7.09 -37.27
CA LEU A 627 -14.43 7.55 -36.75
C LEU A 627 -14.38 9.05 -36.41
N PHE A 628 -13.32 9.54 -35.77
CA PHE A 628 -13.15 10.96 -35.46
C PHE A 628 -13.09 11.82 -36.73
N ILE A 629 -12.36 11.36 -37.76
CA ILE A 629 -12.31 12.03 -39.06
C ILE A 629 -13.71 12.08 -39.70
N ARG A 630 -14.55 11.08 -39.48
CA ARG A 630 -15.93 11.08 -39.99
C ARG A 630 -16.83 12.04 -39.20
N THR A 631 -16.94 11.85 -37.90
CA THR A 631 -17.92 12.56 -37.04
C THR A 631 -17.54 14.00 -36.76
N GLY A 632 -16.25 14.36 -36.89
CA GLY A 632 -15.72 15.69 -36.57
C GLY A 632 -15.79 16.04 -35.08
N ARG A 633 -16.27 15.13 -34.23
CA ARG A 633 -16.36 15.30 -32.78
C ARG A 633 -15.38 14.35 -32.14
N LEU A 634 -14.51 14.90 -31.28
CA LEU A 634 -13.65 14.05 -30.46
C LEU A 634 -14.55 13.06 -29.71
N PRO A 635 -14.17 11.77 -29.63
CA PRO A 635 -14.88 10.85 -28.76
C PRO A 635 -14.91 11.50 -27.37
N PRO A 636 -16.05 11.45 -26.64
CA PRO A 636 -16.07 11.96 -25.27
C PRO A 636 -14.91 11.28 -24.56
N ALA A 637 -13.88 12.07 -24.21
CA ALA A 637 -12.68 11.52 -23.60
C ALA A 637 -13.16 10.66 -22.44
N ALA A 638 -12.64 9.43 -22.29
CA ALA A 638 -13.16 8.43 -21.36
C ALA A 638 -13.40 8.98 -19.93
N HIS A 639 -12.77 10.12 -19.58
CA HIS A 639 -12.95 10.82 -18.31
C HIS A 639 -13.12 12.37 -18.39
N GLY A 640 -13.20 12.99 -19.57
CA GLY A 640 -13.37 14.47 -19.68
C GLY A 640 -12.23 15.31 -19.08
N VAL A 641 -11.01 14.75 -19.03
CA VAL A 641 -9.81 15.33 -18.38
C VAL A 641 -8.94 16.12 -19.38
N VAL A 642 -8.93 15.69 -20.64
CA VAL A 642 -8.11 16.25 -21.73
C VAL A 642 -9.01 17.01 -22.69
N GLY A 643 -8.54 18.14 -23.21
CA GLY A 643 -9.25 18.89 -24.26
C GLY A 643 -10.49 19.64 -23.78
N TRP A 644 -10.57 19.95 -22.48
CA TRP A 644 -11.73 20.62 -21.87
C TRP A 644 -11.90 22.08 -22.32
N GLY A 645 -10.90 22.66 -23.00
CA GLY A 645 -10.94 24.02 -23.57
C GLY A 645 -10.98 24.05 -25.10
N ILE A 646 -11.23 22.92 -25.77
CA ILE A 646 -11.23 22.85 -27.23
C ILE A 646 -12.46 23.55 -27.81
N THR A 647 -12.24 24.50 -28.72
CA THR A 647 -13.28 25.15 -29.52
C THR A 647 -13.53 24.37 -30.83
N PRO A 648 -14.68 24.55 -31.49
CA PRO A 648 -14.97 23.89 -32.78
C PRO A 648 -13.90 24.11 -33.87
N ASP A 649 -13.23 25.27 -33.85
CA ASP A 649 -12.15 25.58 -34.80
C ASP A 649 -10.88 24.73 -34.52
N VAL A 650 -10.61 24.45 -33.25
CA VAL A 650 -9.50 23.59 -32.82
C VAL A 650 -9.82 22.11 -33.09
N GLU A 651 -11.09 21.69 -32.99
CA GLU A 651 -11.52 20.34 -33.40
C GLU A 651 -11.22 20.09 -34.88
N LEU A 652 -11.41 21.08 -35.75
CA LEU A 652 -11.10 20.98 -37.17
C LEU A 652 -9.60 20.75 -37.40
N ARG A 653 -8.74 21.49 -36.69
CA ARG A 653 -7.28 21.29 -36.74
C ARG A 653 -6.89 19.87 -36.32
N PHE A 654 -7.48 19.35 -35.25
CA PHE A 654 -7.20 17.98 -34.78
C PHE A 654 -7.71 16.91 -35.73
N ARG A 655 -8.82 17.16 -36.41
CA ARG A 655 -9.35 16.28 -37.45
C ARG A 655 -8.40 16.20 -38.65
N GLU A 656 -7.86 17.34 -39.07
CA GLU A 656 -6.82 17.42 -40.11
C GLU A 656 -5.57 16.64 -39.67
N LEU A 657 -5.11 16.90 -38.44
CA LEU A 657 -3.95 16.24 -37.85
C LEU A 657 -4.13 14.72 -37.78
N SER A 658 -5.31 14.24 -37.38
CA SER A 658 -5.63 12.81 -37.31
C SER A 658 -5.56 12.15 -38.69
N LEU A 659 -6.08 12.80 -39.72
CA LEU A 659 -5.98 12.31 -41.10
C LEU A 659 -4.53 12.35 -41.60
N GLY A 660 -3.78 13.39 -41.23
CA GLY A 660 -2.35 13.52 -41.52
C GLY A 660 -1.51 12.41 -40.87
N ILE A 661 -1.81 12.04 -39.63
CA ILE A 661 -1.16 10.91 -38.92
C ILE A 661 -1.42 9.60 -39.66
N LEU A 662 -2.66 9.31 -40.07
CA LEU A 662 -2.97 8.09 -40.82
C LEU A 662 -2.28 8.07 -42.20
N ALA A 663 -2.20 9.21 -42.88
CA ALA A 663 -1.49 9.36 -44.15
C ALA A 663 0.03 9.18 -43.98
N ALA A 664 0.60 9.64 -42.86
CA ALA A 664 1.99 9.36 -42.53
C ALA A 664 2.20 7.88 -42.24
N LEU A 665 1.32 7.23 -41.46
CA LEU A 665 1.46 5.83 -41.06
C LEU A 665 1.26 4.81 -42.19
N VAL A 666 0.49 5.14 -43.24
CA VAL A 666 0.08 4.19 -44.28
C VAL A 666 1.21 3.44 -45.01
N PRO A 667 2.43 3.99 -45.23
CA PRO A 667 3.51 3.25 -45.87
C PRO A 667 4.08 2.14 -44.99
N TRP A 668 3.94 2.25 -43.66
CA TRP A 668 4.47 1.29 -42.69
C TRP A 668 3.39 0.40 -42.06
N ALA A 669 2.13 0.85 -42.06
CA ALA A 669 1.01 0.20 -41.40
C ALA A 669 -0.20 0.01 -42.35
N THR A 670 0.02 -0.32 -43.63
CA THR A 670 -1.03 -0.39 -44.66
C THR A 670 -2.22 -1.25 -44.22
N ALA A 671 -1.97 -2.45 -43.67
CA ALA A 671 -3.02 -3.37 -43.26
C ALA A 671 -3.84 -2.85 -42.06
N GLN A 672 -3.19 -2.19 -41.09
CA GLN A 672 -3.88 -1.63 -39.92
C GLN A 672 -4.69 -0.39 -40.29
N VAL A 673 -4.17 0.48 -41.18
CA VAL A 673 -4.90 1.64 -41.70
C VAL A 673 -6.10 1.17 -42.53
N GLU A 674 -5.92 0.16 -43.39
CA GLU A 674 -7.03 -0.46 -44.13
C GLU A 674 -8.09 -1.00 -43.16
N ALA A 675 -7.68 -1.77 -42.15
CA ALA A 675 -8.59 -2.26 -41.12
C ALA A 675 -9.25 -1.15 -40.28
N GLY A 676 -8.63 0.02 -40.11
CA GLY A 676 -9.26 1.16 -39.45
C GLY A 676 -10.46 1.71 -40.21
N PHE A 677 -10.35 1.82 -41.54
CA PHE A 677 -11.42 2.30 -42.41
C PHE A 677 -12.42 1.20 -42.82
N MET A 678 -12.00 -0.07 -42.83
CA MET A 678 -12.80 -1.21 -43.33
C MET A 678 -13.28 -2.17 -42.22
N GLY A 679 -12.64 -2.17 -41.06
CA GLY A 679 -12.74 -3.19 -40.01
C GLY A 679 -13.90 -3.02 -39.05
N GLY A 680 -15.12 -3.26 -39.54
CA GLY A 680 -16.28 -3.55 -38.70
C GLY A 680 -17.24 -4.51 -39.41
N ALA A 681 -18.41 -4.77 -38.83
CA ALA A 681 -19.45 -5.59 -39.47
C ALA A 681 -19.70 -5.12 -40.91
N ALA A 682 -20.10 -6.01 -41.84
CA ALA A 682 -20.21 -5.71 -43.28
C ALA A 682 -20.95 -4.40 -43.64
N LYS A 683 -21.86 -3.91 -42.78
CA LYS A 683 -22.54 -2.61 -42.91
C LYS A 683 -21.65 -1.39 -42.58
N SER A 684 -20.70 -1.48 -41.65
CA SER A 684 -19.78 -0.39 -41.29
C SER A 684 -18.51 -0.33 -42.14
N ALA A 685 -18.14 -1.41 -42.83
CA ALA A 685 -17.00 -1.44 -43.76
C ALA A 685 -17.10 -0.36 -44.86
N HIS A 686 -18.32 -0.11 -45.34
CA HIS A 686 -18.62 0.91 -46.34
C HIS A 686 -18.55 2.35 -45.77
N THR A 687 -18.63 2.48 -44.44
CA THR A 687 -18.79 3.75 -43.72
C THR A 687 -17.44 4.49 -43.59
N GLY A 688 -16.35 3.78 -43.31
CA GLY A 688 -15.01 4.35 -43.28
C GLY A 688 -14.46 4.63 -44.68
N LEU A 689 -14.75 3.76 -45.65
CA LEU A 689 -14.45 4.01 -47.07
C LEU A 689 -15.04 5.36 -47.57
N VAL A 690 -16.32 5.60 -47.29
CA VAL A 690 -17.00 6.87 -47.64
C VAL A 690 -16.32 8.08 -46.99
N THR A 691 -15.74 7.90 -45.80
CA THR A 691 -15.03 8.98 -45.09
C THR A 691 -13.79 9.45 -45.85
N LEU A 692 -13.02 8.53 -46.46
CA LEU A 692 -11.89 8.87 -47.32
C LEU A 692 -12.35 9.50 -48.64
N LEU A 693 -13.40 8.93 -49.24
CA LEU A 693 -13.92 9.38 -50.54
C LEU A 693 -14.55 10.78 -50.48
N ASN A 694 -15.09 11.19 -49.33
CA ASN A 694 -15.71 12.50 -49.15
C ASN A 694 -14.73 13.67 -49.34
N TRP A 695 -13.43 13.43 -49.22
CA TRP A 695 -12.39 14.45 -49.39
C TRP A 695 -11.73 14.42 -50.77
N VAL A 696 -12.13 13.49 -51.65
CA VAL A 696 -11.53 13.34 -52.99
C VAL A 696 -12.08 14.39 -53.96
N LEU A 697 -13.40 14.61 -53.93
CA LEU A 697 -14.09 15.59 -54.79
C LEU A 697 -14.57 16.79 -53.96
N PRO A 698 -14.48 18.02 -54.50
CA PRO A 698 -15.05 19.20 -53.84
C PRO A 698 -16.53 18.99 -53.50
N PRO A 699 -17.02 19.49 -52.35
CA PRO A 699 -18.40 19.28 -51.91
C PRO A 699 -19.44 19.85 -52.88
N GLU A 700 -19.05 20.84 -53.69
CA GLU A 700 -19.85 21.50 -54.72
C GLU A 700 -19.93 20.71 -56.04
N HIS A 701 -19.10 19.67 -56.22
CA HIS A 701 -19.07 18.89 -57.45
C HIS A 701 -20.42 18.18 -57.70
N LYS A 702 -20.90 18.20 -58.95
CA LYS A 702 -22.22 17.67 -59.34
C LYS A 702 -22.44 16.22 -58.89
N PHE A 703 -21.42 15.38 -58.97
CA PHE A 703 -21.48 13.98 -58.51
C PHE A 703 -21.70 13.85 -57.00
N MET A 704 -21.10 14.74 -56.21
CA MET A 704 -21.26 14.79 -54.75
C MET A 704 -22.65 15.29 -54.34
N GLN A 705 -23.31 16.09 -55.18
CA GLN A 705 -24.68 16.56 -54.96
C GLN A 705 -25.73 15.48 -55.29
N THR A 706 -25.47 14.65 -56.32
CA THR A 706 -26.41 13.60 -56.75
C THR A 706 -26.35 12.32 -55.90
N HIS A 707 -25.30 12.15 -55.08
CA HIS A 707 -25.10 10.98 -54.23
C HIS A 707 -24.98 11.39 -52.74
N PRO A 708 -26.10 11.72 -52.06
CA PRO A 708 -26.08 12.21 -50.68
C PRO A 708 -25.51 11.20 -49.67
N SER A 709 -25.51 9.91 -50.00
CA SER A 709 -24.88 8.84 -49.21
C SER A 709 -23.38 9.05 -48.97
N LEU A 710 -22.69 9.82 -49.82
CA LEU A 710 -21.29 10.19 -49.63
C LEU A 710 -21.08 11.25 -48.53
N LYS A 711 -22.10 12.06 -48.27
CA LYS A 711 -22.10 13.11 -47.24
C LYS A 711 -22.71 12.63 -45.92
N GLU A 712 -23.35 11.47 -45.92
CA GLU A 712 -24.10 10.96 -44.77
C GLU A 712 -23.17 10.60 -43.60
N GLY A 713 -23.32 11.35 -42.51
CA GLY A 713 -22.55 11.16 -41.27
C GLY A 713 -21.12 11.72 -41.29
N VAL A 714 -20.71 12.43 -42.35
CA VAL A 714 -19.43 13.15 -42.39
C VAL A 714 -19.65 14.61 -41.97
N ALA A 715 -18.93 15.09 -40.96
CA ALA A 715 -19.04 16.48 -40.52
C ALA A 715 -18.54 17.45 -41.62
N ALA A 716 -19.33 18.49 -41.88
CA ALA A 716 -19.01 19.51 -42.88
C ALA A 716 -17.83 20.40 -42.43
N LEU A 717 -17.05 20.90 -43.40
CA LEU A 717 -16.06 21.96 -43.15
C LEU A 717 -16.78 23.31 -42.93
N PRO A 718 -16.23 24.22 -42.10
CA PRO A 718 -16.69 25.61 -42.03
C PRO A 718 -16.63 26.29 -43.40
N ARG A 719 -17.51 27.27 -43.65
CA ARG A 719 -17.78 27.87 -44.97
C ARG A 719 -16.57 28.55 -45.65
N ASP A 720 -15.49 28.83 -44.92
CA ASP A 720 -14.25 29.46 -45.42
C ASP A 720 -13.11 28.44 -45.74
N GLY A 721 -13.43 27.14 -45.83
CA GLY A 721 -12.45 26.04 -45.78
C GLY A 721 -11.77 25.61 -47.09
N THR A 722 -11.54 26.47 -48.09
CA THR A 722 -10.84 26.06 -49.33
C THR A 722 -9.44 25.52 -49.07
N VAL A 723 -8.69 26.16 -48.17
CA VAL A 723 -7.35 25.71 -47.73
C VAL A 723 -7.43 24.41 -46.93
N ALA A 724 -8.43 24.28 -46.04
CA ALA A 724 -8.63 23.05 -45.26
C ALA A 724 -8.97 21.86 -46.18
N PHE A 725 -9.88 22.04 -47.15
CA PHE A 725 -10.26 20.97 -48.07
C PHE A 725 -9.05 20.44 -48.86
N ALA A 726 -8.16 21.31 -49.34
CA ALA A 726 -6.96 20.90 -50.07
C ALA A 726 -6.04 19.99 -49.22
N THR A 727 -5.86 20.30 -47.93
CA THR A 727 -5.05 19.45 -47.04
C THR A 727 -5.70 18.09 -46.78
N PHE A 728 -7.02 18.07 -46.52
CA PHE A 728 -7.76 16.82 -46.35
C PHE A 728 -7.74 15.96 -47.62
N GLN A 729 -7.87 16.58 -48.79
CA GLN A 729 -7.79 15.91 -50.09
C GLN A 729 -6.41 15.28 -50.27
N ARG A 730 -5.32 16.02 -50.06
CA ARG A 730 -3.94 15.52 -50.19
C ARG A 730 -3.69 14.29 -49.30
N HIS A 731 -4.07 14.35 -48.02
CA HIS A 731 -3.90 13.23 -47.10
C HIS A 731 -4.76 12.02 -47.49
N SER A 732 -6.01 12.25 -47.91
CA SER A 732 -6.91 11.19 -48.37
C SER A 732 -6.37 10.50 -49.63
N LEU A 733 -5.89 11.27 -50.62
CA LEU A 733 -5.26 10.72 -51.83
C LEU A 733 -4.02 9.90 -51.50
N THR A 734 -3.20 10.33 -50.53
CA THR A 734 -2.03 9.58 -50.06
C THR A 734 -2.41 8.22 -49.50
N ILE A 735 -3.44 8.17 -48.65
CA ILE A 735 -3.97 6.93 -48.07
C ILE A 735 -4.53 6.03 -49.17
N LEU A 736 -5.39 6.57 -50.04
CA LEU A 736 -6.00 5.83 -51.15
C LEU A 736 -4.95 5.21 -52.08
N HIS A 737 -3.90 5.97 -52.42
CA HIS A 737 -2.80 5.50 -53.25
C HIS A 737 -2.06 4.31 -52.63
N ALA A 738 -1.82 4.34 -51.32
CA ALA A 738 -1.16 3.24 -50.62
C ALA A 738 -2.06 2.00 -50.49
N LEU A 739 -3.34 2.20 -50.15
CA LEU A 739 -4.33 1.11 -50.02
C LEU A 739 -4.68 0.46 -51.37
N ALA A 740 -4.49 1.16 -52.49
CA ALA A 740 -4.75 0.62 -53.82
C ALA A 740 -3.97 -0.65 -54.19
N ALA A 741 -2.89 -0.96 -53.45
CA ALA A 741 -2.14 -2.20 -53.62
C ALA A 741 -2.84 -3.45 -53.04
N THR A 742 -3.86 -3.29 -52.19
CA THR A 742 -4.52 -4.42 -51.54
C THR A 742 -5.80 -4.81 -52.26
N LYS A 743 -5.97 -6.13 -52.47
CA LYS A 743 -7.14 -6.68 -53.17
C LYS A 743 -8.45 -6.41 -52.42
N SER A 744 -8.43 -6.56 -51.09
CA SER A 744 -9.58 -6.35 -50.20
C SER A 744 -10.15 -4.94 -50.29
N PHE A 745 -9.26 -3.94 -50.35
CA PHE A 745 -9.65 -2.54 -50.55
C PHE A 745 -10.28 -2.31 -51.94
N GLY A 746 -9.68 -2.86 -53.00
CA GLY A 746 -10.22 -2.77 -54.36
C GLY A 746 -11.59 -3.43 -54.51
N ASP A 747 -11.78 -4.62 -53.95
CA ASP A 747 -13.07 -5.32 -53.95
C ASP A 747 -14.14 -4.51 -53.21
N SER A 748 -13.79 -3.92 -52.06
CA SER A 748 -14.70 -3.08 -51.27
C SER A 748 -15.09 -1.77 -51.97
N LEU A 749 -14.18 -1.17 -52.75
CA LEU A 749 -14.48 0.00 -53.59
C LEU A 749 -15.55 -0.31 -54.63
N VAL A 750 -15.50 -1.51 -55.24
CA VAL A 750 -16.51 -1.96 -56.21
C VAL A 750 -17.83 -2.27 -55.52
N GLU A 751 -17.79 -2.95 -54.36
CA GLU A 751 -18.99 -3.26 -53.55
C GLU A 751 -19.73 -2.00 -53.09
N SER A 752 -19.01 -0.90 -52.83
CA SER A 752 -19.62 0.38 -52.46
C SER A 752 -20.47 1.04 -53.56
N LYS A 753 -20.36 0.56 -54.81
CA LYS A 753 -21.00 1.07 -56.05
C LYS A 753 -20.68 2.51 -56.44
N VAL A 754 -20.18 3.33 -55.52
CA VAL A 754 -19.91 4.75 -55.70
C VAL A 754 -18.41 5.04 -55.66
N GLY A 755 -17.62 4.26 -54.91
CA GLY A 755 -16.21 4.56 -54.64
C GLY A 755 -15.31 4.67 -55.87
N LEU A 756 -15.37 3.69 -56.77
CA LEU A 756 -14.58 3.74 -58.01
C LEU A 756 -15.06 4.86 -58.95
N SER A 757 -16.36 5.19 -58.94
CA SER A 757 -16.89 6.33 -59.68
C SER A 757 -16.38 7.66 -59.15
N VAL A 758 -16.22 7.83 -57.82
CA VAL A 758 -15.64 9.05 -57.22
C VAL A 758 -14.22 9.29 -57.73
N LEU A 759 -13.37 8.24 -57.73
CA LEU A 759 -11.99 8.35 -58.21
C LEU A 759 -11.92 8.72 -59.69
N MET A 760 -12.79 8.14 -60.52
CA MET A 760 -12.84 8.41 -61.95
C MET A 760 -13.39 9.81 -62.27
N HIS A 761 -14.39 10.30 -61.52
CA HIS A 761 -14.85 11.69 -61.65
C HIS A 761 -13.80 12.69 -61.15
N ALA A 762 -12.98 12.31 -60.17
CA ALA A 762 -11.87 13.16 -59.72
C ALA A 762 -10.76 13.23 -60.77
N ALA A 763 -10.45 12.12 -61.46
CA ALA A 763 -9.55 12.14 -62.62
C ALA A 763 -10.12 12.95 -63.80
N LEU A 764 -11.44 13.04 -63.95
CA LEU A 764 -12.13 13.84 -64.97
C LEU A 764 -12.06 15.35 -64.70
N MET A 765 -11.66 15.78 -63.51
CA MET A 765 -11.42 17.20 -63.23
C MET A 765 -10.16 17.73 -63.93
N GLU A 766 -9.28 16.85 -64.41
CA GLU A 766 -8.05 17.18 -65.14
C GLU A 766 -7.18 18.21 -64.39
N ASP A 767 -7.01 17.97 -63.10
CA ASP A 767 -6.21 18.81 -62.19
C ASP A 767 -4.82 18.21 -61.91
N GLN A 768 -4.03 18.92 -61.09
CA GLN A 768 -2.70 18.47 -60.67
C GLN A 768 -2.66 17.08 -59.98
N HIS A 769 -3.79 16.58 -59.47
CA HIS A 769 -3.89 15.29 -58.81
C HIS A 769 -4.34 14.16 -59.76
N SER A 770 -4.90 14.50 -60.92
CA SER A 770 -5.55 13.57 -61.84
C SER A 770 -4.60 12.50 -62.39
N GLY A 771 -3.35 12.87 -62.69
CA GLY A 771 -2.31 11.89 -63.07
C GLY A 771 -2.02 10.86 -61.97
N GLY A 772 -1.87 11.30 -60.71
CA GLY A 772 -1.64 10.41 -59.56
C GLY A 772 -2.86 9.57 -59.18
N LEU A 773 -4.07 10.09 -59.41
CA LEU A 773 -5.32 9.34 -59.28
C LEU A 773 -5.38 8.19 -60.29
N LEU A 774 -4.97 8.42 -61.55
CA LEU A 774 -4.88 7.35 -62.54
C LEU A 774 -3.83 6.31 -62.17
N GLU A 775 -2.69 6.69 -61.60
CA GLU A 775 -1.74 5.71 -61.07
C GLU A 775 -2.35 4.87 -59.94
N THR A 776 -3.16 5.49 -59.08
CA THR A 776 -3.92 4.81 -58.02
C THR A 776 -4.93 3.81 -58.60
N VAL A 777 -5.68 4.21 -59.63
CA VAL A 777 -6.60 3.32 -60.35
C VAL A 777 -5.85 2.18 -61.04
N GLY A 778 -4.67 2.45 -61.62
CA GLY A 778 -3.80 1.41 -62.18
C GLY A 778 -3.36 0.38 -61.15
N ARG A 779 -2.96 0.83 -59.95
CA ARG A 779 -2.64 -0.07 -58.83
C ARG A 779 -3.85 -0.91 -58.41
N LEU A 780 -5.05 -0.32 -58.37
CA LEU A 780 -6.29 -1.04 -58.08
C LEU A 780 -6.62 -2.10 -59.15
N CYS A 781 -6.46 -1.77 -60.43
CA CYS A 781 -6.66 -2.71 -61.54
C CYS A 781 -5.66 -3.87 -61.49
N ALA A 782 -4.44 -3.62 -61.03
CA ALA A 782 -3.43 -4.67 -60.86
C ALA A 782 -3.71 -5.57 -59.63
N SER A 783 -4.31 -5.02 -58.57
CA SER A 783 -4.55 -5.74 -57.31
C SER A 783 -5.89 -6.46 -57.24
N SER A 784 -6.96 -5.94 -57.88
CA SER A 784 -8.31 -6.51 -57.89
C SER A 784 -8.85 -6.71 -59.31
N HIS A 785 -9.26 -7.95 -59.59
CA HIS A 785 -9.92 -8.33 -60.84
C HIS A 785 -11.34 -7.75 -60.98
N ASN A 786 -12.03 -7.51 -59.86
CA ASN A 786 -13.34 -6.85 -59.87
C ASN A 786 -13.23 -5.39 -60.32
N VAL A 787 -12.18 -4.69 -59.89
CA VAL A 787 -11.88 -3.31 -60.36
C VAL A 787 -11.56 -3.34 -61.85
N ALA A 788 -10.66 -4.23 -62.28
CA ALA A 788 -10.29 -4.36 -63.68
C ALA A 788 -11.51 -4.59 -64.58
N ARG A 789 -12.41 -5.49 -64.17
CA ARG A 789 -13.69 -5.77 -64.86
C ARG A 789 -14.63 -4.58 -64.87
N TYR A 790 -14.73 -3.83 -63.78
CA TYR A 790 -15.55 -2.62 -63.75
C TYR A 790 -15.03 -1.58 -64.74
N VAL A 791 -13.71 -1.34 -64.77
CA VAL A 791 -13.11 -0.34 -65.66
C VAL A 791 -13.32 -0.72 -67.13
N THR A 792 -13.09 -1.99 -67.51
CA THR A 792 -13.25 -2.44 -68.91
C THR A 792 -14.69 -2.45 -69.39
N THR A 793 -15.66 -2.76 -68.51
CA THR A 793 -17.09 -2.85 -68.87
C THR A 793 -17.86 -1.54 -68.73
N SER A 794 -17.24 -0.48 -68.20
CA SER A 794 -17.85 0.83 -68.00
C SER A 794 -17.41 1.86 -69.04
N ILE A 795 -18.07 3.02 -69.03
CA ILE A 795 -17.73 4.15 -69.91
C ILE A 795 -16.31 4.69 -69.68
N TRP A 796 -15.70 4.35 -68.54
CA TRP A 796 -14.36 4.77 -68.15
C TRP A 796 -13.27 4.21 -69.06
N MET A 797 -13.47 3.04 -69.68
CA MET A 797 -12.55 2.49 -70.69
C MET A 797 -12.33 3.46 -71.86
N TYR A 798 -13.38 4.16 -72.30
CA TYR A 798 -13.26 5.16 -73.36
C TYR A 798 -12.56 6.43 -72.89
N HIS A 799 -12.78 6.86 -71.64
CA HIS A 799 -12.08 8.01 -71.07
C HIS A 799 -10.58 7.72 -70.89
N LEU A 800 -10.20 6.49 -70.53
CA LEU A 800 -8.80 6.06 -70.50
C LEU A 800 -8.14 6.14 -71.87
N LEU A 801 -8.84 5.77 -72.94
CA LEU A 801 -8.35 5.93 -74.31
C LEU A 801 -8.22 7.41 -74.69
N ILE A 802 -9.15 8.27 -74.26
CA ILE A 802 -9.07 9.72 -74.49
C ILE A 802 -7.87 10.33 -73.76
N TRP A 803 -7.64 9.99 -72.49
CA TRP A 803 -6.49 10.51 -71.73
C TRP A 803 -5.16 9.94 -72.21
N ALA A 804 -5.15 8.70 -72.69
CA ALA A 804 -3.98 8.08 -73.32
C ALA A 804 -3.64 8.73 -74.68
N PHE A 805 -4.66 9.07 -75.46
CA PHE A 805 -4.53 9.67 -76.79
C PHE A 805 -5.29 10.98 -76.87
N PRO A 806 -4.82 12.02 -76.17
CA PRO A 806 -5.53 13.28 -76.16
C PRO A 806 -5.52 13.90 -77.55
N THR A 807 -6.66 14.44 -77.95
CA THR A 807 -6.75 15.21 -79.18
C THR A 807 -5.94 16.49 -79.04
N PRO A 808 -5.11 16.86 -80.03
CA PRO A 808 -4.35 18.10 -79.97
C PRO A 808 -5.32 19.28 -79.78
N SER A 809 -5.08 20.10 -78.76
CA SER A 809 -5.86 21.32 -78.55
C SER A 809 -5.70 22.20 -79.78
N VAL A 810 -6.80 22.42 -80.50
CA VAL A 810 -6.83 23.41 -81.58
C VAL A 810 -6.71 24.77 -80.91
N SER A 811 -5.49 25.30 -80.87
CA SER A 811 -5.24 26.71 -80.60
C SER A 811 -5.87 27.54 -81.71
N GLY A 812 -7.17 27.82 -81.60
CA GLY A 812 -7.87 28.62 -82.60
C GLY A 812 -9.38 28.47 -82.59
N LYS A 813 -10.05 29.29 -81.79
CA LYS A 813 -11.43 29.78 -81.98
C LYS A 813 -12.52 28.70 -82.17
N SER A 814 -12.98 28.12 -81.07
CA SER A 814 -14.42 27.91 -80.80
C SER A 814 -14.61 27.39 -79.37
N ALA A 815 -14.76 28.32 -78.42
CA ALA A 815 -14.85 28.02 -76.99
C ALA A 815 -16.29 27.76 -76.48
N ASP A 816 -17.25 27.41 -77.36
CA ASP A 816 -18.68 27.42 -76.97
C ASP A 816 -19.39 26.05 -77.03
N THR A 817 -18.70 24.92 -77.16
CA THR A 817 -19.39 23.62 -77.26
C THR A 817 -18.86 22.44 -76.43
N SER A 818 -17.92 22.64 -75.52
CA SER A 818 -17.71 21.68 -74.42
C SER A 818 -17.66 22.44 -73.10
N GLY A 819 -18.62 22.14 -72.21
CA GLY A 819 -18.62 22.65 -70.84
C GLY A 819 -17.53 22.01 -69.98
N MET A 820 -16.30 22.00 -70.47
CA MET A 820 -15.09 21.61 -69.75
C MET A 820 -14.58 22.85 -69.03
N ILE A 821 -14.65 22.86 -67.71
CA ILE A 821 -14.08 23.91 -66.87
C ILE A 821 -12.56 23.71 -66.93
N MET A 822 -11.89 24.35 -67.89
CA MET A 822 -10.44 24.46 -67.89
C MET A 822 -10.06 25.56 -66.90
N ASP A 823 -9.32 25.21 -65.85
CA ASP A 823 -8.56 26.21 -65.08
C ASP A 823 -7.51 26.78 -66.05
N ALA A 824 -7.61 28.07 -66.34
CA ALA A 824 -7.23 28.64 -67.62
C ALA A 824 -5.71 28.69 -67.96
N ASP A 825 -4.82 28.06 -67.18
CA ASP A 825 -3.37 28.24 -67.35
C ASP A 825 -2.52 26.94 -67.32
N CYS A 826 -3.11 25.74 -67.17
CA CYS A 826 -2.33 24.48 -67.11
C CYS A 826 -3.00 23.33 -67.89
N ASP A 827 -2.34 22.82 -68.93
CA ASP A 827 -2.71 21.58 -69.61
C ASP A 827 -2.15 20.38 -68.81
N TYR A 828 -3.01 19.70 -68.03
CA TYR A 828 -2.62 18.52 -67.25
C TYR A 828 -2.68 17.22 -68.05
N THR A 829 -3.17 17.26 -69.29
CA THR A 829 -3.34 16.09 -70.15
C THR A 829 -2.04 15.30 -70.38
N PRO A 830 -0.86 15.92 -70.58
CA PRO A 830 0.41 15.20 -70.69
C PRO A 830 0.78 14.39 -69.43
N SER A 831 0.38 14.85 -68.24
CA SER A 831 0.65 14.16 -66.97
C SER A 831 -0.22 12.90 -66.80
N MET A 832 -1.34 12.82 -67.52
CA MET A 832 -2.32 11.72 -67.45
C MET A 832 -2.10 10.65 -68.53
N GLN A 833 -1.44 10.98 -69.65
CA GLN A 833 -1.17 10.06 -70.76
C GLN A 833 -0.48 8.76 -70.32
N ILE A 834 0.64 8.89 -69.61
CA ILE A 834 1.43 7.74 -69.17
C ILE A 834 0.66 6.90 -68.13
N PRO A 835 0.07 7.47 -67.06
CA PRO A 835 -0.79 6.73 -66.15
C PRO A 835 -1.97 6.02 -66.82
N ALA A 836 -2.68 6.67 -67.74
CA ALA A 836 -3.79 6.06 -68.47
C ALA A 836 -3.34 4.86 -69.30
N MET A 837 -2.19 4.97 -69.98
CA MET A 837 -1.60 3.86 -70.73
C MET A 837 -1.05 2.74 -69.86
N LYS A 838 -0.52 3.05 -68.67
CA LYS A 838 -0.16 2.02 -67.68
C LYS A 838 -1.39 1.21 -67.27
N ILE A 839 -2.56 1.84 -67.10
CA ILE A 839 -3.81 1.11 -66.82
C ILE A 839 -4.16 0.18 -67.99
N LEU A 840 -4.16 0.68 -69.23
CA LEU A 840 -4.46 -0.13 -70.42
C LEU A 840 -3.47 -1.29 -70.61
N SER A 841 -2.19 -1.07 -70.29
CA SER A 841 -1.15 -2.10 -70.27
C SER A 841 -1.43 -3.18 -69.22
N ILE A 842 -1.87 -2.82 -68.02
CA ILE A 842 -2.26 -3.77 -66.96
C ILE A 842 -3.48 -4.59 -67.40
N LEU A 843 -4.51 -3.94 -67.95
CA LEU A 843 -5.74 -4.59 -68.39
C LEU A 843 -5.51 -5.52 -69.60
N GLY A 844 -4.62 -5.11 -70.51
CA GLY A 844 -4.22 -5.85 -71.72
C GLY A 844 -3.06 -6.82 -71.53
N ASN A 845 -2.59 -7.03 -70.29
CA ASN A 845 -1.52 -7.99 -70.00
C ASN A 845 -2.01 -9.43 -70.24
N PRO A 846 -1.18 -10.34 -70.79
CA PRO A 846 -1.51 -11.76 -70.92
C PRO A 846 -1.98 -12.45 -69.62
N THR A 847 -1.58 -11.94 -68.45
CA THR A 847 -1.98 -12.48 -67.14
C THR A 847 -3.31 -11.91 -66.62
N SER A 848 -3.90 -10.93 -67.31
CA SER A 848 -5.15 -10.27 -66.94
C SER A 848 -6.37 -11.11 -67.35
N LEU A 849 -7.33 -11.28 -66.44
CA LEU A 849 -8.60 -11.97 -66.72
C LEU A 849 -9.54 -11.19 -67.65
N VAL A 850 -9.27 -9.90 -67.87
CA VAL A 850 -10.07 -9.02 -68.73
C VAL A 850 -9.37 -8.69 -70.04
N LEU A 851 -8.32 -9.45 -70.39
CA LEU A 851 -7.54 -9.28 -71.61
C LEU A 851 -8.43 -9.23 -72.86
N GLU A 852 -9.29 -10.24 -73.04
CA GLU A 852 -10.12 -10.37 -74.25
C GLU A 852 -11.05 -9.16 -74.41
N ASP A 853 -11.74 -8.76 -73.34
CA ASP A 853 -12.61 -7.58 -73.32
C ASP A 853 -11.82 -6.29 -73.61
N THR A 854 -10.62 -6.16 -73.04
CA THR A 854 -9.75 -4.98 -73.21
C THR A 854 -9.29 -4.84 -74.66
N ILE A 855 -8.75 -5.92 -75.24
CA ILE A 855 -8.25 -5.94 -76.62
C ILE A 855 -9.40 -5.73 -77.61
N ASN A 856 -10.58 -6.32 -77.36
CA ASN A 856 -11.78 -6.11 -78.18
C ASN A 856 -12.23 -4.65 -78.25
N VAL A 857 -12.04 -3.88 -77.17
CA VAL A 857 -12.30 -2.44 -77.18
C VAL A 857 -11.18 -1.67 -77.88
N MET A 858 -9.90 -1.97 -77.58
CA MET A 858 -8.76 -1.25 -78.13
C MET A 858 -8.62 -1.40 -79.66
N VAL A 859 -8.87 -2.59 -80.22
CA VAL A 859 -8.77 -2.85 -81.68
C VAL A 859 -9.77 -2.03 -82.50
N ARG A 860 -10.84 -1.52 -81.87
CA ARG A 860 -11.80 -0.61 -82.53
C ARG A 860 -11.21 0.77 -82.82
N PHE A 861 -10.15 1.15 -82.11
CA PHE A 861 -9.58 2.51 -82.15
C PHE A 861 -8.10 2.53 -82.56
N LEU A 862 -7.35 1.44 -82.37
CA LEU A 862 -5.92 1.38 -82.58
C LEU A 862 -5.50 0.17 -83.43
N PRO A 863 -4.47 0.29 -84.28
CA PRO A 863 -3.88 -0.86 -84.98
C PRO A 863 -3.31 -1.90 -84.02
N VAL A 864 -3.46 -3.19 -84.32
CA VAL A 864 -3.01 -4.31 -83.47
C VAL A 864 -1.51 -4.25 -83.13
N SER A 865 -0.67 -3.81 -84.09
CA SER A 865 0.77 -3.64 -83.88
C SER A 865 1.08 -2.57 -82.81
N LEU A 866 0.34 -1.46 -82.84
CA LEU A 866 0.47 -0.35 -81.90
C LEU A 866 -0.02 -0.74 -80.50
N ILE A 867 -1.12 -1.51 -80.43
CA ILE A 867 -1.64 -2.06 -79.17
C ILE A 867 -0.58 -2.94 -78.49
N TYR A 868 0.04 -3.85 -79.25
CA TYR A 868 1.06 -4.75 -78.69
C TYR A 868 2.30 -3.99 -78.21
N GLU A 869 2.74 -2.96 -78.93
CA GLU A 869 3.85 -2.12 -78.50
C GLU A 869 3.53 -1.36 -77.20
N LEU A 870 2.37 -0.71 -77.15
CA LEU A 870 1.95 0.13 -76.04
C LEU A 870 1.59 -0.65 -74.78
N VAL A 871 1.03 -1.86 -74.91
CA VAL A 871 0.77 -2.76 -73.78
C VAL A 871 2.09 -3.22 -73.16
N ASN A 872 3.13 -3.48 -73.96
CA ASN A 872 4.43 -3.92 -73.45
C ASN A 872 5.31 -2.76 -72.95
N ARG A 873 5.16 -1.55 -73.53
CA ARG A 873 5.92 -0.35 -73.19
C ARG A 873 4.99 0.87 -73.11
N PRO A 874 4.24 1.04 -72.01
CA PRO A 874 3.27 2.12 -71.87
C PRO A 874 3.89 3.53 -71.90
N GLN A 875 5.20 3.65 -71.65
CA GLN A 875 5.94 4.92 -71.74
C GLN A 875 6.05 5.46 -73.17
N ASN A 876 5.97 4.58 -74.18
CA ASN A 876 6.10 4.97 -75.58
C ASN A 876 4.92 5.82 -76.09
N VAL A 877 3.80 5.90 -75.35
CA VAL A 877 2.66 6.72 -75.76
C VAL A 877 3.03 8.19 -75.92
N ALA A 878 3.90 8.71 -75.06
CA ALA A 878 4.36 10.09 -75.10
C ALA A 878 5.19 10.39 -76.35
N THR A 879 5.86 9.37 -76.91
CA THR A 879 6.68 9.47 -78.13
C THR A 879 5.90 9.19 -79.42
N ILE A 880 4.72 8.58 -79.33
CA ILE A 880 3.88 8.23 -80.49
C ILE A 880 2.99 9.41 -80.94
N LEU A 881 2.69 10.34 -80.02
CA LEU A 881 1.87 11.54 -80.25
C LEU A 881 2.70 12.83 -80.38
N SER A 882 3.99 12.80 -80.04
CA SER A 882 4.97 13.86 -80.33
C SER A 882 5.42 13.80 -81.78
#